data_AF-A0A9W7VZ65-F1
#
_entry.id   AF-A0A9W7VZ65-F1
#
_cell.length_a   1.000
_cell.length_b   1.000
_cell.length_c   1.000
_cell.angle_alpha   90.00
_cell.angle_beta   90.00
_cell.angle_gamma   90.00
#
_symmetry.space_group_name_H-M   'P 1'
#
loop_
_entity.id
_entity.type
_entity.pdbx_description
1 polymer ?
#
loop_
_entity_poly.entity_id
_entity_poly.type
_entity_poly.pdbx_seq_one_letter_code
_entity_poly.pdbx_strand_id
1 'polypeptide(L)'
;MGKKRVLVGYGIDVDAVANWINTCDGSPQNPTNVSRGIYGATVGIDRLLKLYEKYNIKATFFTPAHSIESFPHQLAKVRNAGHEIGLHGYTHEYVSQLSADEQQKVLTRSIDVLTKFCGKRPIGYTAPSWSTSRELISQLEAEGILYDHSFMHHDVQPFWAPDNSQTWVETNMIKSADAWMTPMSRVKPSNVVEIPDNWHLDDWPPLQPIPGRAGAQGFVDTHTVEKLWLEQFDFAYREYDTFIFPMSIHPQVSGKPQVILMHERIIEYINKHQGVEWMPLGEMAKEFAEGRLPGVEVEGGAAVGSIVANEVLAKVVLCPFVMPRLNTLSATLLYLLLQLQPSIQSTPLTRPWLNQSLATEHRLQLLLSHLTTSQKLAMVQGDTELEDNGTGVNACIGHITGNTTLGIPSICMGDGPAGVGNSLNNVTTFPAPVVGASSWNTSLQYAYGQALAQEHMAKGRNVVLSPTINLLRRVPARPPRTTLVPSNPNILATRSPLWARAAETFSEDPHLTSRLAVAQTLGIQSQGALACPKHFAAYNQDTNRFGLDPEWQAVNIKVDERTLRELYLPAFQAAVQEAHAAAVMCSYNRLDGFYACENEWLLNQTLRREWGFQGFVLADWYFSTRSTVPAVMAGLDISMPGGSLEAEYGFPAYYGELLAEAIRDGRVPAERLEDMVARLWRYMFELGMVDELVTGSAEAVARTREHLELAQEMAEQGSVLLKNERAVLPLSRGKYGRIAVFGVDGTERSQVSENHGGFVIDETMVVQAPLDAIRRRGARENISVSYSEMYPGTGQFPTIPGSMFAEGRVKATYWTTTNFSGPINQTAFVSNITSATYPAELWAAWPQVFSCRYEGIFQPNTSGIYHFSIVGQGDAVLYLDDRVIANMSKANFANTVQGIASLTAGKDVRLRLDYSMGYSLSTGAYGVTLGVDVGNSKRHEDALALAEKSDVSIIFASDRFSEGADNNLGLSLPGEQDALIAEIATRSKKTIVILNTNSAVLMPWLNQVDAVMQSWYGGQQIGLALERLLFGDISPSGKLPLTFPRKLEDTIRITSDLEVEYEEGLYVGYRRFDGLEIEPLFPFGHGLTYTSFELGELRVWVEEGNSTSSGRVVCSVKLSNTGETAAAEVVQLYVSYPDDADEPPKLLKGFSRVALDAGESAPVELPVKLDDLRIWSRQLQDWTLVPGLYEFLVGFSTGDIRSSVRIVR
;
A
#
# COMPACT_ATOMS: atom_id res chain seq x y z
N MET A 1 9.47 -39.14 31.96
CA MET A 1 8.87 -38.62 30.71
C MET A 1 7.89 -39.66 30.22
N GLY A 2 6.68 -39.26 29.81
CA GLY A 2 5.81 -40.16 29.05
C GLY A 2 6.43 -40.47 27.69
N LYS A 3 5.97 -41.54 27.05
CA LYS A 3 6.23 -41.74 25.61
C LYS A 3 5.22 -40.87 24.87
N LYS A 4 5.67 -39.86 24.11
CA LYS A 4 4.75 -39.09 23.25
C LYS A 4 3.99 -40.03 22.30
N ARG A 5 2.73 -39.70 22.04
CA ARG A 5 1.85 -40.41 21.11
C ARG A 5 1.03 -39.41 20.30
N VAL A 6 1.05 -39.53 18.98
CA VAL A 6 0.52 -38.52 18.08
C VAL A 6 -0.27 -39.22 16.99
N LEU A 7 -1.59 -39.09 17.01
CA LEU A 7 -2.44 -39.78 16.04
C LEU A 7 -2.76 -38.84 14.89
N VAL A 8 -2.28 -39.16 13.69
CA VAL A 8 -2.39 -38.29 12.51
C VAL A 8 -3.32 -38.93 11.48
N GLY A 9 -4.24 -38.15 10.93
CA GLY A 9 -5.29 -38.68 10.07
C GLY A 9 -5.73 -37.68 9.01
N TYR A 10 -6.20 -38.20 7.88
CA TYR A 10 -6.86 -37.41 6.85
C TYR A 10 -8.36 -37.69 6.87
N GLY A 11 -9.16 -36.63 6.96
CA GLY A 11 -10.51 -36.55 6.44
C GLY A 11 -10.45 -36.17 4.97
N ILE A 12 -11.24 -36.81 4.11
CA ILE A 12 -11.17 -36.61 2.66
C ILE A 12 -12.56 -36.49 2.07
N ASP A 13 -12.93 -35.29 1.64
CA ASP A 13 -14.30 -34.96 1.26
C ASP A 13 -14.48 -35.13 -0.25
N VAL A 14 -15.16 -36.22 -0.61
CA VAL A 14 -15.25 -36.73 -1.99
C VAL A 14 -16.53 -36.23 -2.67
N ASP A 15 -16.73 -34.92 -2.71
CA ASP A 15 -17.92 -34.33 -3.34
C ASP A 15 -18.15 -34.86 -4.75
N ALA A 16 -17.07 -35.09 -5.49
CA ALA A 16 -17.12 -35.31 -6.92
C ALA A 16 -18.00 -34.23 -7.58
N VAL A 17 -19.10 -34.62 -8.21
CA VAL A 17 -20.06 -33.69 -8.83
C VAL A 17 -21.13 -33.18 -7.86
N ALA A 18 -21.29 -33.76 -6.66
CA ALA A 18 -22.39 -33.51 -5.74
C ALA A 18 -22.47 -32.03 -5.31
N ASN A 19 -21.38 -31.51 -4.74
CA ASN A 19 -21.20 -30.08 -4.39
C ASN A 19 -21.55 -29.15 -5.57
N TRP A 20 -21.15 -29.52 -6.78
CA TRP A 20 -21.44 -28.73 -7.98
C TRP A 20 -22.89 -28.85 -8.50
N ILE A 21 -23.65 -29.90 -8.18
CA ILE A 21 -25.06 -30.03 -8.59
C ILE A 21 -26.05 -29.63 -7.51
N ASN A 22 -25.62 -29.49 -6.25
CA ASN A 22 -26.44 -28.83 -5.23
C ASN A 22 -26.46 -27.32 -5.48
N THR A 23 -27.54 -26.82 -6.07
CA THR A 23 -27.75 -25.38 -6.32
C THR A 23 -28.69 -24.73 -5.31
N CYS A 24 -29.29 -25.52 -4.41
CA CYS A 24 -30.48 -25.21 -3.60
C CYS A 24 -31.76 -24.83 -4.39
N ASP A 25 -31.66 -24.14 -5.53
CA ASP A 25 -32.78 -23.55 -6.28
C ASP A 25 -33.26 -24.35 -7.51
N GLY A 26 -32.53 -25.38 -7.92
CA GLY A 26 -32.77 -26.14 -9.16
C GLY A 26 -32.23 -25.52 -10.45
N SER A 27 -31.37 -24.49 -10.37
CA SER A 27 -30.74 -23.84 -11.53
C SER A 27 -29.81 -24.78 -12.34
N PRO A 28 -29.63 -24.54 -13.65
CA PRO A 28 -28.78 -25.38 -14.49
C PRO A 28 -27.30 -25.08 -14.26
N GLN A 29 -26.53 -26.10 -13.88
CA GLN A 29 -25.13 -25.95 -13.48
C GLN A 29 -24.12 -25.91 -14.62
N ASN A 30 -23.01 -25.21 -14.37
CA ASN A 30 -21.95 -25.00 -15.36
C ASN A 30 -21.19 -26.32 -15.62
N PRO A 31 -21.14 -26.83 -16.87
CA PRO A 31 -20.40 -28.06 -17.19
C PRO A 31 -18.93 -28.02 -16.79
N THR A 32 -18.32 -26.83 -16.74
CA THR A 32 -16.94 -26.61 -16.25
C THR A 32 -16.81 -27.00 -14.79
N ASN A 33 -17.76 -26.60 -13.95
CA ASN A 33 -17.79 -26.94 -12.52
C ASN A 33 -18.02 -28.44 -12.31
N VAL A 34 -18.99 -29.02 -13.02
CA VAL A 34 -19.20 -30.48 -13.03
C VAL A 34 -17.93 -31.23 -13.46
N SER A 35 -17.17 -30.72 -14.44
CA SER A 35 -15.90 -31.33 -14.87
C SER A 35 -14.80 -31.29 -13.81
N ARG A 36 -14.73 -30.24 -12.96
CA ARG A 36 -13.83 -30.19 -11.79
C ARG A 36 -14.19 -31.29 -10.78
N GLY A 37 -15.48 -31.54 -10.59
CA GLY A 37 -15.97 -32.66 -9.80
C GLY A 37 -15.59 -34.03 -10.35
N ILE A 38 -15.75 -34.23 -11.67
CA ILE A 38 -15.31 -35.45 -12.36
C ILE A 38 -13.79 -35.65 -12.20
N TYR A 39 -12.98 -34.59 -12.30
CA TYR A 39 -11.53 -34.65 -12.08
C TYR A 39 -11.18 -35.15 -10.66
N GLY A 40 -11.82 -34.62 -9.62
CA GLY A 40 -11.60 -35.08 -8.24
C GLY A 40 -11.85 -36.59 -8.09
N ALA A 41 -13.00 -37.06 -8.58
CA ALA A 41 -13.37 -38.48 -8.51
C ALA A 41 -12.50 -39.41 -9.38
N THR A 42 -12.01 -38.95 -10.54
CA THR A 42 -11.37 -39.83 -11.55
C THR A 42 -9.85 -39.74 -11.60
N VAL A 43 -9.27 -38.61 -11.17
CA VAL A 43 -7.82 -38.36 -11.16
C VAL A 43 -7.31 -38.03 -9.75
N GLY A 44 -8.09 -37.29 -8.96
CA GLY A 44 -7.74 -36.93 -7.59
C GLY A 44 -7.61 -38.14 -6.67
N ILE A 45 -8.66 -38.96 -6.59
CA ILE A 45 -8.65 -40.22 -5.82
C ILE A 45 -7.47 -41.12 -6.24
N ASP A 46 -7.21 -41.26 -7.55
CA ASP A 46 -6.14 -42.12 -8.08
C ASP A 46 -4.71 -41.61 -7.81
N ARG A 47 -4.56 -40.35 -7.37
CA ARG A 47 -3.30 -39.78 -6.90
C ARG A 47 -3.18 -39.87 -5.38
N LEU A 48 -4.24 -39.55 -4.64
CA LEU A 48 -4.28 -39.69 -3.18
C LEU A 48 -4.10 -41.15 -2.73
N LEU A 49 -4.74 -42.12 -3.40
CA LEU A 49 -4.53 -43.54 -3.08
C LEU A 49 -3.07 -43.98 -3.30
N LYS A 50 -2.37 -43.45 -4.31
CA LYS A 50 -0.94 -43.73 -4.53
C LYS A 50 -0.04 -43.06 -3.48
N LEU A 51 -0.39 -41.85 -3.07
CA LEU A 51 0.27 -41.15 -1.97
C LEU A 51 0.17 -41.96 -0.66
N TYR A 52 -1.03 -42.44 -0.33
CA TYR A 52 -1.22 -43.25 0.88
C TYR A 52 -0.65 -44.66 0.76
N GLU A 53 -0.59 -45.25 -0.44
CA GLU A 53 0.14 -46.49 -0.70
C GLU A 53 1.65 -46.31 -0.49
N LYS A 54 2.24 -45.20 -0.98
CA LYS A 54 3.68 -44.86 -0.82
C LYS A 54 4.12 -44.82 0.65
N TYR A 55 3.30 -44.25 1.53
CA TYR A 55 3.60 -44.12 2.97
C TYR A 55 2.85 -45.11 3.88
N ASN A 56 2.12 -46.07 3.32
CA ASN A 56 1.28 -47.04 4.05
C ASN A 56 0.26 -46.41 5.03
N ILE A 57 -0.36 -45.30 4.63
CA ILE A 57 -1.35 -44.55 5.42
C ILE A 57 -2.77 -45.09 5.19
N LYS A 58 -3.63 -45.05 6.21
CA LYS A 58 -5.07 -45.29 6.09
C LYS A 58 -5.86 -44.05 6.50
N ALA A 59 -6.29 -43.30 5.50
CA ALA A 59 -7.20 -42.16 5.62
C ALA A 59 -8.69 -42.55 5.67
N THR A 60 -9.52 -41.57 6.03
CA THR A 60 -10.99 -41.58 5.99
C THR A 60 -11.46 -40.84 4.75
N PHE A 61 -12.43 -41.39 4.00
CA PHE A 61 -13.05 -40.69 2.89
C PHE A 61 -14.53 -40.45 3.22
N PHE A 62 -14.92 -39.19 3.47
CA PHE A 62 -16.31 -38.81 3.65
C PHE A 62 -16.94 -38.63 2.26
N THR A 63 -18.09 -39.28 2.04
CA THR A 63 -18.66 -39.46 0.70
C THR A 63 -20.15 -39.14 0.65
N PRO A 64 -20.59 -38.25 -0.25
CA PRO A 64 -22.01 -38.14 -0.59
C PRO A 64 -22.47 -39.45 -1.24
N ALA A 65 -23.64 -39.95 -0.86
CA ALA A 65 -24.19 -41.16 -1.45
C ALA A 65 -24.38 -41.04 -2.98
N HIS A 66 -24.71 -39.86 -3.50
CA HIS A 66 -24.74 -39.56 -4.93
C HIS A 66 -23.38 -39.79 -5.61
N SER A 67 -22.26 -39.49 -4.93
CA SER A 67 -20.91 -39.71 -5.45
C SER A 67 -20.54 -41.19 -5.51
N ILE A 68 -21.03 -42.00 -4.57
CA ILE A 68 -20.96 -43.48 -4.65
C ILE A 68 -21.79 -44.00 -5.82
N GLU A 69 -23.03 -43.53 -6.00
CA GLU A 69 -23.90 -43.98 -7.10
C GLU A 69 -23.40 -43.50 -8.48
N SER A 70 -22.72 -42.34 -8.55
CA SER A 70 -22.17 -41.77 -9.79
C SER A 70 -20.78 -42.31 -10.18
N PHE A 71 -19.90 -42.56 -9.20
CA PHE A 71 -18.51 -43.01 -9.44
C PHE A 71 -18.17 -44.33 -8.74
N PRO A 72 -19.03 -45.37 -8.79
CA PRO A 72 -18.89 -46.58 -7.97
C PRO A 72 -17.57 -47.32 -8.21
N HIS A 73 -17.01 -47.24 -9.42
CA HIS A 73 -15.70 -47.83 -9.75
C HIS A 73 -14.52 -47.16 -9.04
N GLN A 74 -14.60 -45.84 -8.78
CA GLN A 74 -13.52 -45.08 -8.14
C GLN A 74 -13.59 -45.22 -6.61
N LEU A 75 -14.79 -45.08 -6.03
CA LEU A 75 -15.01 -45.35 -4.60
C LEU A 75 -14.78 -46.84 -4.25
N ALA A 76 -14.90 -47.76 -5.22
CA ALA A 76 -14.52 -49.15 -5.01
C ALA A 76 -13.01 -49.34 -4.84
N LYS A 77 -12.16 -48.47 -5.42
CA LYS A 77 -10.71 -48.49 -5.16
C LYS A 77 -10.43 -48.11 -3.71
N VAL A 78 -11.05 -47.02 -3.22
CA VAL A 78 -10.95 -46.56 -1.82
C VAL A 78 -11.32 -47.69 -0.85
N ARG A 79 -12.50 -48.29 -1.04
CA ARG A 79 -12.97 -49.43 -0.22
C ARG A 79 -12.04 -50.64 -0.30
N ASN A 80 -11.62 -51.03 -1.51
CA ASN A 80 -10.79 -52.22 -1.71
C ASN A 80 -9.35 -52.04 -1.20
N ALA A 81 -8.84 -50.81 -1.17
CA ALA A 81 -7.56 -50.45 -0.55
C ALA A 81 -7.62 -50.38 1.00
N GLY A 82 -8.79 -50.64 1.59
CA GLY A 82 -8.96 -50.77 3.05
C GLY A 82 -9.08 -49.44 3.79
N HIS A 83 -9.43 -48.35 3.11
CA HIS A 83 -9.73 -47.07 3.76
C HIS A 83 -11.10 -47.07 4.44
N GLU A 84 -11.31 -46.14 5.37
CA GLU A 84 -12.63 -45.87 5.92
C GLU A 84 -13.46 -45.03 4.93
N ILE A 85 -14.77 -45.29 4.88
CA ILE A 85 -15.72 -44.52 4.09
C ILE A 85 -16.83 -44.03 5.03
N GLY A 86 -16.89 -42.72 5.24
CA GLY A 86 -17.84 -42.02 6.09
C GLY A 86 -18.95 -41.34 5.29
N LEU A 87 -20.00 -40.93 5.99
CA LEU A 87 -21.14 -40.18 5.44
C LEU A 87 -20.74 -38.72 5.17
N HIS A 88 -21.19 -38.18 4.03
CA HIS A 88 -21.09 -36.75 3.73
C HIS A 88 -22.37 -36.29 3.00
N GLY A 89 -23.51 -36.40 3.70
CA GLY A 89 -24.82 -36.14 3.12
C GLY A 89 -25.22 -37.10 1.99
N TYR A 90 -26.15 -36.68 1.14
CA TYR A 90 -26.53 -37.39 -0.10
C TYR A 90 -25.92 -36.74 -1.34
N THR A 91 -26.01 -35.41 -1.41
CA THR A 91 -25.74 -34.53 -2.55
C THR A 91 -24.84 -33.35 -2.18
N HIS A 92 -24.20 -33.38 -1.00
CA HIS A 92 -23.49 -32.25 -0.40
C HIS A 92 -24.45 -31.05 -0.18
N GLU A 93 -25.53 -31.31 0.56
CA GLU A 93 -26.58 -30.35 0.94
C GLU A 93 -26.29 -29.63 2.26
N TYR A 94 -26.67 -28.35 2.35
CA TYR A 94 -26.52 -27.55 3.57
C TYR A 94 -27.51 -28.03 4.64
N VAL A 95 -27.02 -28.78 5.63
CA VAL A 95 -27.87 -29.40 6.65
C VAL A 95 -28.65 -28.37 7.46
N SER A 96 -28.09 -27.17 7.66
CA SER A 96 -28.76 -26.06 8.36
C SER A 96 -29.98 -25.48 7.61
N GLN A 97 -30.22 -25.87 6.35
CA GLN A 97 -31.36 -25.44 5.54
C GLN A 97 -32.46 -26.52 5.43
N LEU A 98 -32.20 -27.74 5.89
CA LEU A 98 -33.17 -28.84 5.87
C LEU A 98 -34.12 -28.76 7.06
N SER A 99 -35.37 -29.19 6.90
CA SER A 99 -36.15 -29.58 8.07
C SER A 99 -35.57 -30.86 8.68
N ALA A 100 -35.74 -31.06 10.00
CA ALA A 100 -35.28 -32.27 10.69
C ALA A 100 -35.81 -33.57 10.04
N ASP A 101 -37.01 -33.49 9.47
CA ASP A 101 -37.70 -34.55 8.75
C ASP A 101 -37.05 -34.88 7.39
N GLU A 102 -36.47 -33.89 6.70
CA GLU A 102 -35.74 -34.07 5.44
C GLU A 102 -34.31 -34.52 5.69
N GLN A 103 -33.65 -33.93 6.68
CA GLN A 103 -32.34 -34.34 7.18
C GLN A 103 -32.32 -35.82 7.58
N GLN A 104 -33.32 -36.29 8.34
CA GLN A 104 -33.44 -37.71 8.71
C GLN A 104 -33.60 -38.61 7.47
N LYS A 105 -34.40 -38.19 6.48
CA LYS A 105 -34.58 -38.95 5.22
C LYS A 105 -33.28 -39.03 4.42
N VAL A 106 -32.54 -37.92 4.32
CA VAL A 106 -31.22 -37.81 3.67
C VAL A 106 -30.20 -38.72 4.38
N LEU A 107 -30.06 -38.61 5.69
CA LEU A 107 -29.17 -39.41 6.53
C LEU A 107 -29.45 -40.91 6.37
N THR A 108 -30.72 -41.33 6.56
CA THR A 108 -31.15 -42.73 6.41
C THR A 108 -30.86 -43.26 5.00
N ARG A 109 -31.19 -42.49 3.95
CA ARG A 109 -30.95 -42.85 2.55
C ARG A 109 -29.46 -43.00 2.23
N SER A 110 -28.61 -42.12 2.76
CA SER A 110 -27.16 -42.23 2.59
C SER A 110 -26.58 -43.41 3.35
N ILE A 111 -27.05 -43.67 4.57
CA ILE A 111 -26.69 -44.87 5.35
C ILE A 111 -27.02 -46.15 4.57
N ASP A 112 -28.19 -46.25 3.94
CA ASP A 112 -28.56 -47.40 3.10
C ASP A 112 -27.60 -47.59 1.90
N VAL A 113 -27.27 -46.50 1.19
CA VAL A 113 -26.36 -46.54 0.03
C VAL A 113 -24.94 -46.95 0.48
N LEU A 114 -24.39 -46.32 1.51
CA LEU A 114 -23.07 -46.65 2.04
C LEU A 114 -23.02 -48.08 2.60
N THR A 115 -24.05 -48.50 3.35
CA THR A 115 -24.13 -49.87 3.91
C THR A 115 -24.13 -50.92 2.80
N LYS A 116 -24.94 -50.71 1.75
CA LYS A 116 -25.01 -51.58 0.57
C LYS A 116 -23.70 -51.60 -0.23
N PHE A 117 -22.98 -50.48 -0.28
CA PHE A 117 -21.72 -50.37 -1.04
C PHE A 117 -20.51 -50.92 -0.29
N CYS A 118 -20.41 -50.66 1.02
CA CYS A 118 -19.30 -51.05 1.87
C CYS A 118 -19.45 -52.45 2.47
N GLY A 119 -20.66 -53.00 2.52
CA GLY A 119 -20.95 -54.28 3.20
C GLY A 119 -20.96 -54.19 4.74
N LYS A 120 -20.76 -52.98 5.27
CA LYS A 120 -20.82 -52.61 6.69
C LYS A 120 -21.49 -51.24 6.80
N ARG A 121 -22.22 -50.98 7.90
CA ARG A 121 -22.79 -49.66 8.20
C ARG A 121 -21.64 -48.65 8.39
N PRO A 122 -21.74 -47.41 7.86
CA PRO A 122 -20.79 -46.35 8.20
C PRO A 122 -20.88 -46.01 9.69
N ILE A 123 -19.79 -45.52 10.27
CA ILE A 123 -19.70 -45.15 11.70
C ILE A 123 -19.26 -43.70 11.91
N GLY A 124 -18.90 -43.00 10.83
CA GLY A 124 -18.44 -41.61 10.85
C GLY A 124 -19.25 -40.74 9.91
N TYR A 125 -19.36 -39.47 10.26
CA TYR A 125 -20.06 -38.44 9.51
C TYR A 125 -19.21 -37.15 9.47
N THR A 126 -19.35 -36.39 8.39
CA THR A 126 -18.93 -34.98 8.28
C THR A 126 -20.06 -34.23 7.57
N ALA A 127 -20.46 -33.08 8.09
CA ALA A 127 -21.52 -32.27 7.51
C ALA A 127 -21.03 -31.58 6.22
N PRO A 128 -21.80 -31.63 5.12
CA PRO A 128 -21.43 -30.90 3.90
C PRO A 128 -21.25 -29.40 4.12
N SER A 129 -20.15 -28.84 3.60
CA SER A 129 -19.71 -27.46 3.90
C SER A 129 -19.58 -27.11 5.39
N TRP A 130 -19.47 -28.11 6.26
CA TRP A 130 -19.58 -28.01 7.73
C TRP A 130 -20.84 -27.25 8.21
N SER A 131 -21.90 -27.29 7.41
CA SER A 131 -23.21 -26.74 7.73
C SER A 131 -23.93 -27.71 8.67
N THR A 132 -23.95 -27.41 9.97
CA THR A 132 -24.62 -28.25 10.99
C THR A 132 -26.01 -27.71 11.34
N SER A 133 -26.88 -28.58 11.85
CA SER A 133 -28.21 -28.24 12.38
C SER A 133 -28.29 -28.56 13.87
N ARG A 134 -29.30 -28.02 14.56
CA ARG A 134 -29.51 -28.33 15.99
C ARG A 134 -29.79 -29.82 16.19
N GLU A 135 -30.57 -30.41 15.31
CA GLU A 135 -31.02 -31.79 15.40
C GLU A 135 -29.91 -32.81 15.06
N LEU A 136 -28.84 -32.39 14.36
CA LEU A 136 -27.79 -33.26 13.80
C LEU A 136 -27.26 -34.32 14.79
N ILE A 137 -26.65 -33.92 15.89
CA ILE A 137 -26.02 -34.86 16.83
C ILE A 137 -27.03 -35.90 17.37
N SER A 138 -28.26 -35.49 17.68
CA SER A 138 -29.29 -36.41 18.15
C SER A 138 -29.81 -37.38 17.07
N GLN A 139 -29.77 -36.99 15.79
CA GLN A 139 -30.06 -37.89 14.67
C GLN A 139 -28.90 -38.85 14.37
N LEU A 140 -27.65 -38.39 14.47
CA LEU A 140 -26.46 -39.24 14.36
C LEU A 140 -26.43 -40.30 15.47
N GLU A 141 -26.73 -39.89 16.71
CA GLU A 141 -26.85 -40.79 17.88
C GLU A 141 -28.00 -41.81 17.68
N ALA A 142 -29.17 -41.37 17.22
CA ALA A 142 -30.31 -42.25 16.96
C ALA A 142 -30.06 -43.27 15.83
N GLU A 143 -29.29 -42.91 14.81
CA GLU A 143 -28.82 -43.82 13.76
C GLU A 143 -27.56 -44.63 14.17
N GLY A 144 -27.05 -44.46 15.39
CA GLY A 144 -25.89 -45.21 15.89
C GLY A 144 -24.59 -44.93 15.15
N ILE A 145 -24.40 -43.69 14.68
CA ILE A 145 -23.13 -43.18 14.18
C ILE A 145 -22.22 -42.92 15.41
N LEU A 146 -20.97 -43.36 15.34
CA LEU A 146 -20.03 -43.26 16.47
C LEU A 146 -19.43 -41.87 16.60
N TYR A 147 -19.13 -41.22 15.47
CA TYR A 147 -18.41 -39.95 15.49
C TYR A 147 -18.83 -38.97 14.38
N ASP A 148 -18.69 -37.69 14.68
CA ASP A 148 -18.79 -36.55 13.79
C ASP A 148 -17.40 -35.88 13.65
N HIS A 149 -17.23 -35.15 12.56
CA HIS A 149 -16.07 -34.33 12.23
C HIS A 149 -16.62 -33.12 11.45
N SER A 150 -17.19 -32.18 12.22
CA SER A 150 -17.93 -30.99 11.79
C SER A 150 -17.86 -29.82 12.78
N PHE A 151 -17.45 -30.05 14.04
CA PHE A 151 -17.45 -29.06 15.12
C PHE A 151 -16.03 -28.73 15.62
N MET A 152 -15.84 -27.47 16.04
CA MET A 152 -14.51 -26.87 16.29
C MET A 152 -14.32 -26.39 17.74
N HIS A 153 -14.84 -27.14 18.73
CA HIS A 153 -14.72 -26.74 20.15
C HIS A 153 -13.31 -26.97 20.75
N HIS A 154 -12.44 -27.67 20.02
CA HIS A 154 -11.02 -27.88 20.32
C HIS A 154 -10.28 -28.05 18.97
N ASP A 155 -8.94 -27.97 18.98
CA ASP A 155 -8.07 -28.17 17.80
C ASP A 155 -7.44 -29.57 17.73
N VAL A 156 -6.81 -30.06 18.82
CA VAL A 156 -5.96 -31.27 18.83
C VAL A 156 -6.35 -32.34 19.86
N GLN A 157 -7.59 -32.32 20.37
CA GLN A 157 -8.12 -33.32 21.31
C GLN A 157 -9.55 -33.73 20.90
N PRO A 158 -9.91 -35.03 20.93
CA PRO A 158 -11.29 -35.46 20.75
C PRO A 158 -12.16 -35.05 21.95
N PHE A 159 -13.48 -34.98 21.74
CA PHE A 159 -14.44 -34.72 22.81
C PHE A 159 -15.79 -35.41 22.54
N TRP A 160 -16.73 -35.32 23.47
CA TRP A 160 -18.12 -35.73 23.23
C TRP A 160 -18.92 -34.56 22.68
N ALA A 161 -19.48 -34.71 21.47
CA ALA A 161 -20.20 -33.64 20.79
C ALA A 161 -21.43 -33.17 21.61
N PRO A 162 -21.78 -31.87 21.62
CA PRO A 162 -22.93 -31.38 22.39
C PRO A 162 -24.27 -32.05 22.07
N ASP A 163 -25.10 -32.31 23.09
CA ASP A 163 -26.46 -32.86 22.95
C ASP A 163 -27.48 -31.91 22.28
N ASN A 164 -27.05 -30.67 21.97
CA ASN A 164 -27.83 -29.57 21.39
C ASN A 164 -29.12 -29.21 22.13
N SER A 165 -29.25 -29.66 23.39
CA SER A 165 -30.29 -29.22 24.31
C SER A 165 -30.02 -27.84 24.89
N GLN A 166 -28.77 -27.35 24.82
CA GLN A 166 -28.43 -25.99 25.20
C GLN A 166 -29.22 -24.96 24.37
N THR A 167 -29.39 -23.78 24.95
CA THR A 167 -30.16 -22.67 24.40
C THR A 167 -29.40 -21.37 24.63
N TRP A 168 -28.99 -20.73 23.56
CA TRP A 168 -28.61 -19.32 23.54
C TRP A 168 -29.83 -18.46 23.15
N VAL A 169 -29.68 -17.13 23.19
CA VAL A 169 -30.65 -16.19 22.62
C VAL A 169 -29.88 -15.28 21.66
N GLU A 170 -30.34 -15.20 20.42
CA GLU A 170 -29.67 -14.39 19.40
C GLU A 170 -29.81 -12.89 19.69
N THR A 171 -28.73 -12.14 19.52
CA THR A 171 -28.70 -10.67 19.62
C THR A 171 -29.62 -10.03 18.58
N ASN A 172 -30.87 -9.81 18.98
CA ASN A 172 -31.92 -9.30 18.11
C ASN A 172 -32.18 -7.84 18.43
N MET A 173 -31.47 -6.94 17.73
CA MET A 173 -31.51 -5.48 17.94
C MET A 173 -32.87 -4.83 17.61
N ILE A 174 -33.86 -5.58 17.14
CA ILE A 174 -35.26 -5.13 16.98
C ILE A 174 -36.02 -5.24 18.32
N LYS A 175 -35.56 -6.12 19.22
CA LYS A 175 -36.05 -6.23 20.61
C LYS A 175 -35.20 -5.36 21.55
N SER A 176 -35.73 -5.07 22.75
CA SER A 176 -34.93 -4.43 23.81
C SER A 176 -33.73 -5.29 24.20
N ALA A 177 -32.67 -4.66 24.72
CA ALA A 177 -31.46 -5.36 25.14
C ALA A 177 -31.76 -6.49 26.14
N ASP A 178 -32.67 -6.26 27.09
CA ASP A 178 -33.09 -7.25 28.09
C ASP A 178 -33.65 -8.55 27.48
N ALA A 179 -34.15 -8.50 26.24
CA ALA A 179 -34.73 -9.64 25.54
C ALA A 179 -33.71 -10.52 24.81
N TRP A 180 -32.42 -10.14 24.79
CA TRP A 180 -31.32 -10.94 24.23
C TRP A 180 -30.03 -10.94 25.07
N MET A 181 -29.90 -10.10 26.11
CA MET A 181 -28.84 -10.19 27.13
C MET A 181 -29.05 -11.39 28.08
N THR A 182 -29.26 -12.58 27.51
CA THR A 182 -29.46 -13.85 28.22
C THR A 182 -28.30 -14.78 27.91
N PRO A 183 -27.54 -15.26 28.92
CA PRO A 183 -26.42 -16.17 28.67
C PRO A 183 -26.92 -17.52 28.16
N MET A 184 -26.12 -18.16 27.30
CA MET A 184 -26.36 -19.54 26.86
C MET A 184 -26.49 -20.47 28.07
N SER A 185 -27.48 -21.38 28.05
CA SER A 185 -27.63 -22.41 29.08
C SER A 185 -26.51 -23.47 28.98
N ARG A 186 -26.28 -24.20 30.06
CA ARG A 186 -25.20 -25.20 30.16
C ARG A 186 -25.23 -26.24 29.03
N VAL A 187 -24.10 -26.42 28.36
CA VAL A 187 -23.81 -27.49 27.40
C VAL A 187 -23.81 -28.85 28.11
N LYS A 188 -24.21 -29.92 27.40
CA LYS A 188 -24.03 -31.30 27.85
C LYS A 188 -23.44 -32.16 26.73
N PRO A 189 -22.63 -33.19 27.04
CA PRO A 189 -22.19 -34.16 26.05
C PRO A 189 -23.31 -35.11 25.59
N SER A 190 -23.27 -35.50 24.33
CA SER A 190 -24.00 -36.64 23.75
C SER A 190 -23.17 -37.94 23.84
N ASN A 191 -23.64 -39.02 23.21
CA ASN A 191 -22.84 -40.24 22.99
C ASN A 191 -22.15 -40.29 21.61
N VAL A 192 -22.08 -39.17 20.87
CA VAL A 192 -21.31 -39.04 19.63
C VAL A 192 -19.95 -38.44 19.94
N VAL A 193 -18.87 -39.04 19.45
CA VAL A 193 -17.52 -38.49 19.55
C VAL A 193 -17.33 -37.41 18.50
N GLU A 194 -16.79 -36.25 18.87
CA GLU A 194 -16.22 -35.33 17.91
C GLU A 194 -14.74 -35.63 17.70
N ILE A 195 -14.34 -35.81 16.45
CA ILE A 195 -12.97 -35.55 16.03
C ILE A 195 -12.96 -34.11 15.52
N PRO A 196 -12.35 -33.14 16.21
CA PRO A 196 -12.41 -31.72 15.83
C PRO A 196 -11.99 -31.49 14.38
N ASP A 197 -12.70 -30.59 13.70
CA ASP A 197 -12.31 -30.05 12.40
C ASP A 197 -11.68 -28.66 12.54
N ASN A 198 -11.00 -28.17 11.50
CA ASN A 198 -10.24 -26.93 11.55
C ASN A 198 -10.08 -26.30 10.15
N TRP A 199 -10.69 -25.14 9.92
CA TRP A 199 -10.55 -24.34 8.69
C TRP A 199 -9.09 -24.02 8.30
N HIS A 200 -8.14 -24.07 9.24
CA HIS A 200 -6.72 -23.82 9.00
C HIS A 200 -5.93 -25.09 8.63
N LEU A 201 -6.56 -26.27 8.70
CA LEU A 201 -6.06 -27.57 8.23
C LEU A 201 -6.93 -28.12 7.08
N ASP A 202 -7.63 -27.23 6.36
CA ASP A 202 -8.40 -27.50 5.14
C ASP A 202 -7.61 -27.04 3.89
N ASP A 203 -7.61 -27.86 2.83
CA ASP A 203 -7.00 -27.49 1.54
C ASP A 203 -7.89 -26.60 0.66
N TRP A 204 -9.20 -26.55 0.91
CA TRP A 204 -10.16 -25.91 0.01
C TRP A 204 -10.15 -24.37 0.04
N PRO A 205 -10.26 -23.68 1.21
CA PRO A 205 -10.19 -22.22 1.29
C PRO A 205 -8.93 -21.61 0.63
N PRO A 206 -7.69 -22.11 0.88
CA PRO A 206 -6.49 -21.52 0.28
C PRO A 206 -6.25 -21.94 -1.19
N LEU A 207 -6.62 -23.16 -1.61
CA LEU A 207 -6.18 -23.74 -2.89
C LEU A 207 -7.30 -23.95 -3.93
N GLN A 208 -8.56 -23.58 -3.62
CA GLN A 208 -9.70 -23.69 -4.53
C GLN A 208 -10.40 -22.34 -4.78
N PRO A 209 -10.18 -21.69 -5.93
CA PRO A 209 -10.77 -20.39 -6.23
C PRO A 209 -12.29 -20.48 -6.48
N ILE A 210 -13.06 -19.77 -5.66
CA ILE A 210 -14.50 -19.52 -5.80
C ILE A 210 -14.70 -18.00 -5.90
N PRO A 211 -14.83 -17.44 -7.12
CA PRO A 211 -15.02 -16.00 -7.33
C PRO A 211 -16.20 -15.45 -6.52
N GLY A 212 -16.01 -14.33 -5.85
CA GLY A 212 -17.02 -13.68 -4.99
C GLY A 212 -17.15 -14.25 -3.58
N ARG A 213 -16.31 -15.21 -3.16
CA ARG A 213 -16.30 -15.74 -1.78
C ARG A 213 -14.96 -15.43 -1.10
N ALA A 214 -14.95 -14.43 -0.20
CA ALA A 214 -13.72 -13.83 0.35
C ALA A 214 -12.74 -14.82 1.02
N GLY A 215 -13.25 -15.89 1.64
CA GLY A 215 -12.43 -16.96 2.23
C GLY A 215 -11.98 -18.06 1.26
N ALA A 216 -12.35 -18.02 -0.02
CA ALA A 216 -12.02 -19.03 -1.03
C ALA A 216 -11.36 -18.40 -2.27
N GLN A 217 -10.32 -17.60 -2.02
CA GLN A 217 -9.60 -16.82 -3.03
C GLN A 217 -8.88 -17.73 -4.04
N GLY A 218 -8.34 -18.85 -3.55
CA GLY A 218 -7.49 -19.76 -4.32
C GLY A 218 -6.10 -19.17 -4.62
N PHE A 219 -5.27 -19.99 -5.27
CA PHE A 219 -3.92 -19.61 -5.75
C PHE A 219 -2.88 -19.24 -4.68
N VAL A 220 -3.12 -19.52 -3.39
CA VAL A 220 -2.09 -19.46 -2.34
C VAL A 220 -0.96 -20.45 -2.67
N ASP A 221 0.30 -20.12 -2.36
CA ASP A 221 1.41 -21.06 -2.52
C ASP A 221 1.27 -22.24 -1.55
N THR A 222 1.46 -23.44 -2.09
CA THR A 222 1.65 -24.68 -1.35
C THR A 222 2.66 -24.58 -0.20
N HIS A 223 3.75 -23.82 -0.33
CA HIS A 223 4.72 -23.66 0.78
C HIS A 223 4.17 -22.81 1.93
N THR A 224 3.26 -21.87 1.66
CA THR A 224 2.56 -21.10 2.69
C THR A 224 1.57 -21.97 3.46
N VAL A 225 0.80 -22.80 2.76
CA VAL A 225 -0.14 -23.77 3.37
C VAL A 225 0.63 -24.83 4.18
N GLU A 226 1.68 -25.39 3.60
CA GLU A 226 2.60 -26.31 4.29
C GLU A 226 3.17 -25.71 5.57
N LYS A 227 3.71 -24.48 5.52
CA LYS A 227 4.24 -23.79 6.70
C LYS A 227 3.17 -23.67 7.79
N LEU A 228 1.96 -23.20 7.45
CA LEU A 228 0.85 -23.03 8.39
C LEU A 228 0.45 -24.36 9.08
N TRP A 229 0.47 -25.46 8.34
CA TRP A 229 0.13 -26.80 8.87
C TRP A 229 1.25 -27.36 9.74
N LEU A 230 2.51 -27.17 9.34
CA LEU A 230 3.67 -27.61 10.11
C LEU A 230 3.86 -26.81 11.40
N GLU A 231 3.59 -25.50 11.41
CA GLU A 231 3.65 -24.67 12.63
C GLU A 231 2.55 -25.06 13.64
N GLN A 232 1.35 -25.44 13.17
CA GLN A 232 0.31 -26.03 14.03
C GLN A 232 0.72 -27.41 14.58
N PHE A 233 1.31 -28.27 13.75
CA PHE A 233 1.83 -29.57 14.20
C PHE A 233 2.95 -29.42 15.23
N ASP A 234 3.92 -28.52 14.99
CA ASP A 234 5.04 -28.26 15.91
C ASP A 234 4.57 -27.67 17.24
N PHE A 235 3.58 -26.78 17.22
CA PHE A 235 2.91 -26.30 18.43
C PHE A 235 2.31 -27.45 19.22
N ALA A 236 1.48 -28.27 18.59
CA ALA A 236 0.81 -29.39 19.24
C ALA A 236 1.82 -30.44 19.76
N TYR A 237 2.87 -30.74 19.00
CA TYR A 237 3.94 -31.65 19.39
C TYR A 237 4.77 -31.12 20.57
N ARG A 238 4.93 -29.81 20.68
CA ARG A 238 5.62 -29.16 21.81
C ARG A 238 4.78 -29.22 23.08
N GLU A 239 3.52 -28.76 23.03
CA GLU A 239 2.69 -28.58 24.23
C GLU A 239 2.04 -29.88 24.74
N TYR A 240 1.68 -30.83 23.87
CA TYR A 240 0.92 -32.02 24.25
C TYR A 240 1.77 -33.30 24.23
N ASP A 241 1.66 -34.13 25.28
CA ASP A 241 2.26 -35.47 25.32
C ASP A 241 1.39 -36.55 24.65
N THR A 242 0.10 -36.30 24.45
CA THR A 242 -0.76 -37.08 23.56
C THR A 242 -1.81 -36.19 22.90
N PHE A 243 -1.89 -36.23 21.57
CA PHE A 243 -2.83 -35.42 20.79
C PHE A 243 -3.20 -36.08 19.46
N ILE A 244 -4.26 -35.55 18.83
CA ILE A 244 -4.69 -35.92 17.47
C ILE A 244 -4.38 -34.76 16.50
N PHE A 245 -4.10 -35.09 15.25
CA PHE A 245 -3.89 -34.12 14.19
C PHE A 245 -4.68 -34.54 12.93
N PRO A 246 -5.99 -34.24 12.90
CA PRO A 246 -6.82 -34.41 11.71
C PRO A 246 -6.50 -33.30 10.69
N MET A 247 -6.48 -33.66 9.41
CA MET A 247 -6.36 -32.73 8.27
C MET A 247 -7.47 -33.02 7.27
N SER A 248 -8.14 -31.99 6.78
CA SER A 248 -9.29 -32.08 5.89
C SER A 248 -8.87 -31.73 4.47
N ILE A 249 -9.09 -32.62 3.49
CA ILE A 249 -8.65 -32.40 2.11
C ILE A 249 -9.65 -32.86 1.05
N HIS A 250 -9.58 -32.25 -0.13
CA HIS A 250 -10.51 -32.53 -1.22
C HIS A 250 -9.78 -33.11 -2.44
N PRO A 251 -10.18 -34.26 -3.02
CA PRO A 251 -9.53 -34.84 -4.20
C PRO A 251 -9.49 -33.91 -5.43
N GLN A 252 -10.44 -32.98 -5.53
CA GLN A 252 -10.54 -31.90 -6.52
C GLN A 252 -9.33 -30.93 -6.43
N VAL A 253 -8.73 -30.82 -5.23
CA VAL A 253 -7.73 -29.82 -4.84
C VAL A 253 -6.39 -30.51 -4.56
N SER A 254 -6.28 -31.32 -3.51
CA SER A 254 -5.09 -32.12 -3.21
C SER A 254 -4.72 -33.11 -4.31
N GLY A 255 -5.62 -33.45 -5.22
CA GLY A 255 -5.30 -34.22 -6.42
C GLY A 255 -4.43 -33.47 -7.46
N LYS A 256 -4.21 -32.16 -7.32
CA LYS A 256 -3.33 -31.35 -8.20
C LYS A 256 -1.85 -31.68 -7.93
N PRO A 257 -0.95 -31.80 -8.94
CA PRO A 257 0.40 -32.37 -8.76
C PRO A 257 1.25 -31.66 -7.70
N GLN A 258 1.20 -30.33 -7.65
CA GLN A 258 1.94 -29.52 -6.68
C GLN A 258 1.43 -29.70 -5.24
N VAL A 259 0.14 -30.01 -5.06
CA VAL A 259 -0.47 -30.24 -3.74
C VAL A 259 -0.22 -31.67 -3.27
N ILE A 260 -0.11 -32.65 -4.19
CA ILE A 260 0.46 -33.97 -3.85
C ILE A 260 1.89 -33.80 -3.29
N LEU A 261 2.75 -33.01 -3.94
CA LEU A 261 4.12 -32.75 -3.45
C LEU A 261 4.14 -32.00 -2.11
N MET A 262 3.17 -31.12 -1.85
CA MET A 262 2.98 -30.48 -0.54
C MET A 262 2.71 -31.54 0.54
N HIS A 263 1.76 -32.45 0.31
CA HIS A 263 1.47 -33.54 1.24
C HIS A 263 2.63 -34.54 1.40
N GLU A 264 3.40 -34.82 0.35
CA GLU A 264 4.63 -35.62 0.48
C GLU A 264 5.60 -34.99 1.49
N ARG A 265 5.84 -33.68 1.41
CA ARG A 265 6.70 -32.96 2.36
C ARG A 265 6.13 -32.91 3.78
N ILE A 266 4.83 -32.67 3.93
CA ILE A 266 4.13 -32.68 5.23
C ILE A 266 4.23 -34.05 5.89
N ILE A 267 3.92 -35.14 5.16
CA ILE A 267 4.03 -36.51 5.64
C ILE A 267 5.48 -36.85 6.01
N GLU A 268 6.47 -36.46 5.19
CA GLU A 268 7.89 -36.65 5.48
C GLU A 268 8.43 -35.76 6.61
N TYR A 269 7.78 -34.64 6.92
CA TYR A 269 8.10 -33.83 8.10
C TYR A 269 7.53 -34.47 9.38
N ILE A 270 6.24 -34.77 9.39
CA ILE A 270 5.54 -35.40 10.50
C ILE A 270 6.23 -36.74 10.86
N ASN A 271 6.57 -37.58 9.89
CA ASN A 271 7.25 -38.86 10.11
C ASN A 271 8.67 -38.78 10.74
N LYS A 272 9.27 -37.60 10.89
CA LYS A 272 10.54 -37.42 11.65
C LYS A 272 10.31 -37.42 13.17
N HIS A 273 9.07 -37.27 13.62
CA HIS A 273 8.70 -37.08 15.02
C HIS A 273 8.41 -38.40 15.75
N GLN A 274 8.69 -38.45 17.05
CA GLN A 274 8.57 -39.69 17.82
C GLN A 274 7.14 -39.90 18.31
N GLY A 275 6.62 -41.11 18.11
CA GLY A 275 5.29 -41.49 18.57
C GLY A 275 4.15 -41.19 17.59
N VAL A 276 4.46 -40.79 16.35
CA VAL A 276 3.49 -40.64 15.26
C VAL A 276 2.90 -42.01 14.87
N GLU A 277 1.58 -42.07 14.82
CA GLU A 277 0.76 -43.21 14.39
C GLU A 277 -0.28 -42.69 13.37
N TRP A 278 -0.25 -43.18 12.12
CA TRP A 278 -1.21 -42.77 11.09
C TRP A 278 -2.43 -43.70 11.07
N MET A 279 -3.64 -43.15 11.22
CA MET A 279 -4.88 -43.94 11.29
C MET A 279 -6.13 -43.19 10.79
N PRO A 280 -7.23 -43.90 10.47
CA PRO A 280 -8.53 -43.28 10.16
C PRO A 280 -9.11 -42.54 11.38
N LEU A 281 -9.94 -41.54 11.13
CA LEU A 281 -10.56 -40.75 12.20
C LEU A 281 -11.53 -41.60 13.03
N GLY A 282 -12.21 -42.56 12.40
CA GLY A 282 -13.02 -43.55 13.11
C GLY A 282 -12.22 -44.57 13.91
N GLU A 283 -10.88 -44.64 13.80
CA GLU A 283 -10.03 -45.39 14.74
C GLU A 283 -9.68 -44.55 15.96
N MET A 284 -9.33 -43.27 15.77
CA MET A 284 -9.16 -42.29 16.86
C MET A 284 -10.44 -42.19 17.73
N ALA A 285 -11.61 -42.12 17.10
CA ALA A 285 -12.88 -42.02 17.82
C ALA A 285 -13.19 -43.27 18.66
N LYS A 286 -12.82 -44.48 18.18
CA LYS A 286 -12.91 -45.70 18.98
C LYS A 286 -11.94 -45.67 20.15
N GLU A 287 -10.71 -45.23 19.94
CA GLU A 287 -9.72 -45.11 21.02
C GLU A 287 -10.19 -44.16 22.13
N PHE A 288 -10.87 -43.06 21.78
CA PHE A 288 -11.46 -42.13 22.77
C PHE A 288 -12.68 -42.75 23.46
N ALA A 289 -13.65 -43.28 22.72
CA ALA A 289 -14.84 -43.93 23.28
C ALA A 289 -14.53 -45.15 24.17
N GLU A 290 -13.43 -45.87 23.89
CA GLU A 290 -12.93 -47.01 24.67
C GLU A 290 -11.89 -46.59 25.75
N GLY A 291 -11.67 -45.29 25.96
CA GLY A 291 -10.83 -44.74 27.04
C GLY A 291 -9.32 -44.96 26.90
N ARG A 292 -8.81 -45.25 25.70
CA ARG A 292 -7.38 -45.39 25.39
C ARG A 292 -6.70 -44.10 24.93
N LEU A 293 -7.47 -43.18 24.36
CA LEU A 293 -7.04 -41.85 23.93
C LEU A 293 -7.64 -40.81 24.90
N PRO A 294 -6.83 -39.94 25.55
CA PRO A 294 -7.37 -38.79 26.27
C PRO A 294 -8.07 -37.81 25.32
N GLY A 295 -8.94 -36.99 25.90
CA GLY A 295 -9.64 -35.90 25.23
C GLY A 295 -10.21 -34.92 26.25
N VAL A 296 -11.09 -34.02 25.82
CA VAL A 296 -11.63 -32.93 26.66
C VAL A 296 -13.15 -33.04 26.88
N GLU A 297 -13.62 -32.41 27.94
CA GLU A 297 -15.05 -32.14 28.18
C GLU A 297 -15.36 -30.70 27.77
N VAL A 298 -16.39 -30.48 26.95
CA VAL A 298 -16.76 -29.14 26.46
C VAL A 298 -17.57 -28.41 27.52
N GLU A 299 -16.87 -27.71 28.42
CA GLU A 299 -17.51 -26.86 29.44
C GLU A 299 -18.01 -25.53 28.86
N GLY A 300 -19.28 -25.19 29.14
CA GLY A 300 -19.83 -23.89 28.78
C GLY A 300 -21.27 -23.68 29.26
N GLY A 301 -21.67 -22.42 29.41
CA GLY A 301 -23.05 -22.00 29.67
C GLY A 301 -23.49 -21.94 31.14
N ALA A 302 -24.47 -21.09 31.41
CA ALA A 302 -25.00 -20.77 32.73
C ALA A 302 -25.92 -21.88 33.29
N ALA A 303 -26.02 -21.94 34.62
CA ALA A 303 -26.95 -22.82 35.31
C ALA A 303 -28.40 -22.31 35.18
N VAL A 304 -29.32 -23.20 34.81
CA VAL A 304 -30.76 -22.90 34.66
C VAL A 304 -31.37 -22.64 36.03
N GLY A 305 -31.31 -21.39 36.47
CA GLY A 305 -31.77 -20.95 37.79
C GLY A 305 -31.25 -19.57 38.24
N SER A 306 -30.16 -19.06 37.66
CA SER A 306 -29.60 -17.74 38.01
C SER A 306 -30.24 -16.55 37.28
N ILE A 307 -31.37 -16.76 36.59
CA ILE A 307 -31.99 -15.77 35.68
C ILE A 307 -33.37 -15.32 36.20
N VAL A 308 -33.43 -14.82 37.44
CA VAL A 308 -34.53 -13.98 37.95
C VAL A 308 -33.97 -12.99 38.98
N ALA A 309 -34.51 -11.76 38.96
CA ALA A 309 -34.45 -10.69 40.00
C ALA A 309 -33.55 -9.48 39.72
N ASN A 310 -33.99 -8.61 38.80
CA ASN A 310 -33.67 -7.18 38.86
C ASN A 310 -34.66 -6.47 39.82
N GLU A 311 -34.53 -6.71 41.13
CA GLU A 311 -35.27 -5.94 42.15
C GLU A 311 -34.62 -4.55 42.34
N VAL A 312 -35.14 -3.55 41.63
CA VAL A 312 -34.75 -2.14 41.83
C VAL A 312 -35.95 -1.34 42.34
N LEU A 313 -36.16 -1.36 43.67
CA LEU A 313 -36.57 -0.21 44.50
C LEU A 313 -37.03 -0.65 45.92
N ALA A 314 -36.16 -0.48 46.93
CA ALA A 314 -36.53 0.10 48.25
C ALA A 314 -35.37 0.03 49.28
N LYS A 315 -34.58 1.11 49.43
CA LYS A 315 -33.84 1.38 50.68
C LYS A 315 -33.43 2.85 50.85
N VAL A 316 -34.41 3.75 50.84
CA VAL A 316 -34.27 5.07 51.48
C VAL A 316 -34.66 4.95 52.96
N VAL A 317 -33.86 5.52 53.84
CA VAL A 317 -34.01 5.41 55.31
C VAL A 317 -35.08 6.38 55.82
N LEU A 318 -35.91 5.95 56.79
CA LEU A 318 -36.37 6.78 57.93
C LEU A 318 -37.06 5.95 59.03
N CYS A 319 -37.23 6.55 60.22
CA CYS A 319 -37.67 5.91 61.46
C CYS A 319 -39.22 5.84 61.63
N PRO A 320 -39.74 5.01 62.57
CA PRO A 320 -41.16 4.61 62.60
C PRO A 320 -42.07 5.43 63.54
N PHE A 321 -43.36 5.60 63.19
CA PHE A 321 -44.43 5.96 64.14
C PHE A 321 -45.85 5.50 63.70
N VAL A 322 -46.45 4.59 64.48
CA VAL A 322 -47.85 4.56 64.98
C VAL A 322 -49.08 4.71 64.04
N MET A 323 -49.77 3.56 63.83
CA MET A 323 -51.25 3.33 63.78
C MET A 323 -52.16 3.89 62.65
N PRO A 324 -53.41 3.35 62.47
CA PRO A 324 -54.12 3.37 61.17
C PRO A 324 -55.56 3.96 61.18
N ARG A 325 -56.18 4.18 59.98
CA ARG A 325 -57.57 3.77 59.61
C ARG A 325 -58.15 4.35 58.28
N LEU A 326 -59.17 3.63 57.75
CA LEU A 326 -60.37 4.08 56.98
C LEU A 326 -60.28 4.58 55.50
N ASN A 327 -61.13 3.95 54.64
CA ASN A 327 -62.03 4.54 53.61
C ASN A 327 -61.46 5.33 52.39
N THR A 328 -62.08 5.45 51.20
CA THR A 328 -63.30 4.86 50.58
C THR A 328 -63.27 4.99 49.03
N LEU A 329 -63.97 4.07 48.33
CA LEU A 329 -64.81 4.19 47.09
C LEU A 329 -64.70 5.34 46.05
N SER A 330 -65.14 5.01 44.82
CA SER A 330 -65.63 5.89 43.71
C SER A 330 -64.58 6.48 42.73
N ALA A 331 -64.87 6.70 41.43
CA ALA A 331 -66.00 6.25 40.57
C ALA A 331 -65.75 6.46 39.05
N THR A 332 -66.47 5.68 38.21
CA THR A 332 -67.09 6.03 36.89
C THR A 332 -66.28 6.90 35.90
N LEU A 333 -65.69 6.36 34.83
CA LEU A 333 -66.36 5.98 33.55
C LEU A 333 -67.12 7.15 32.84
N LEU A 334 -66.37 8.05 32.20
CA LEU A 334 -66.88 8.92 31.11
C LEU A 334 -65.73 9.29 30.15
N TYR A 335 -66.05 9.79 28.95
CA TYR A 335 -65.12 10.08 27.83
C TYR A 335 -64.49 8.86 27.12
N LEU A 336 -65.37 7.98 26.62
CA LEU A 336 -65.15 7.40 25.28
C LEU A 336 -65.75 8.38 24.23
N LEU A 337 -65.22 8.39 23.00
CA LEU A 337 -65.65 9.22 21.85
C LEU A 337 -65.31 10.73 21.91
N LEU A 338 -64.02 11.07 21.71
CA LEU A 338 -63.56 12.15 20.81
C LEU A 338 -62.01 12.12 20.72
N GLN A 339 -61.46 12.51 19.56
CA GLN A 339 -60.04 12.41 19.10
C GLN A 339 -59.73 11.20 18.20
N LEU A 340 -60.33 11.19 16.99
CA LEU A 340 -59.72 10.51 15.84
C LEU A 340 -58.59 11.40 15.29
N GLN A 341 -57.35 11.08 15.65
CA GLN A 341 -56.17 11.47 14.87
C GLN A 341 -55.42 10.19 14.48
N PRO A 342 -54.93 10.07 13.23
CA PRO A 342 -54.04 8.98 12.88
C PRO A 342 -52.70 9.23 13.57
N SER A 343 -52.37 8.41 14.57
CA SER A 343 -50.98 8.26 14.97
C SER A 343 -50.21 7.75 13.75
N ILE A 344 -49.33 8.58 13.19
CA ILE A 344 -48.41 8.14 12.13
C ILE A 344 -47.54 7.06 12.76
N GLN A 345 -47.82 5.79 12.42
CA GLN A 345 -46.90 4.71 12.73
C GLN A 345 -45.66 4.95 11.87
N SER A 346 -44.57 5.33 12.52
CA SER A 346 -43.25 5.20 11.91
C SER A 346 -43.03 3.73 11.60
N THR A 347 -43.15 3.38 10.32
CA THR A 347 -42.71 2.08 9.82
C THR A 347 -41.28 1.85 10.27
N PRO A 348 -40.92 0.66 10.79
CA PRO A 348 -39.53 0.31 11.00
C PRO A 348 -38.75 0.57 9.71
N LEU A 349 -37.65 1.32 9.79
CA LEU A 349 -36.80 1.60 8.64
C LEU A 349 -36.11 0.30 8.21
N THR A 350 -36.79 -0.47 7.38
CA THR A 350 -36.17 -1.50 6.57
C THR A 350 -35.10 -0.83 5.70
N ARG A 351 -33.86 -1.27 5.83
CA ARG A 351 -32.69 -0.80 5.07
C ARG A 351 -32.36 -1.83 3.99
N PRO A 352 -33.14 -1.95 2.89
CA PRO A 352 -32.97 -3.04 1.92
C PRO A 352 -31.60 -3.02 1.21
N TRP A 353 -30.92 -1.88 1.17
CA TRP A 353 -29.53 -1.75 0.69
C TRP A 353 -28.50 -2.46 1.58
N LEU A 354 -28.81 -2.82 2.83
CA LEU A 354 -27.94 -3.63 3.70
C LEU A 354 -28.19 -5.15 3.55
N ASN A 355 -29.05 -5.58 2.62
CA ASN A 355 -29.27 -7.00 2.39
C ASN A 355 -28.18 -7.57 1.46
N GLN A 356 -27.17 -8.23 2.03
CA GLN A 356 -26.06 -8.88 1.32
C GLN A 356 -26.49 -10.01 0.35
N SER A 357 -27.72 -10.53 0.44
CA SER A 357 -28.25 -11.48 -0.56
C SER A 357 -28.64 -10.82 -1.90
N LEU A 358 -28.61 -9.48 -1.98
CA LEU A 358 -28.79 -8.72 -3.22
C LEU A 358 -27.44 -8.36 -3.83
N ALA A 359 -27.35 -8.42 -5.16
CA ALA A 359 -26.17 -7.94 -5.89
C ALA A 359 -25.89 -6.46 -5.60
N THR A 360 -24.60 -6.10 -5.52
CA THR A 360 -24.11 -4.76 -5.14
C THR A 360 -24.80 -3.60 -5.88
N GLU A 361 -24.96 -3.69 -7.20
CA GLU A 361 -25.65 -2.64 -7.96
C GLU A 361 -27.10 -2.43 -7.48
N HIS A 362 -27.83 -3.52 -7.20
CA HIS A 362 -29.20 -3.42 -6.70
C HIS A 362 -29.23 -2.76 -5.31
N ARG A 363 -28.26 -3.08 -4.44
CA ARG A 363 -28.10 -2.44 -3.12
C ARG A 363 -27.82 -0.94 -3.23
N LEU A 364 -26.94 -0.55 -4.15
CA LEU A 364 -26.64 0.85 -4.46
C LEU A 364 -27.88 1.60 -4.96
N GLN A 365 -28.61 1.05 -5.94
CA GLN A 365 -29.83 1.66 -6.48
C GLN A 365 -30.92 1.80 -5.40
N LEU A 366 -31.05 0.84 -4.49
CA LEU A 366 -31.96 0.92 -3.34
C LEU A 366 -31.57 2.08 -2.39
N LEU A 367 -30.28 2.29 -2.13
CA LEU A 367 -29.81 3.45 -1.35
C LEU A 367 -30.09 4.77 -2.08
N LEU A 368 -29.73 4.89 -3.36
CA LEU A 368 -29.94 6.09 -4.17
C LEU A 368 -31.43 6.49 -4.25
N SER A 369 -32.34 5.51 -4.32
CA SER A 369 -33.79 5.74 -4.33
C SER A 369 -34.36 6.28 -3.00
N HIS A 370 -33.64 6.05 -1.88
CA HIS A 370 -34.06 6.46 -0.53
C HIS A 370 -33.43 7.79 -0.08
N LEU A 371 -32.31 8.19 -0.69
CA LEU A 371 -31.59 9.42 -0.37
C LEU A 371 -32.31 10.67 -0.89
N THR A 372 -32.61 11.61 0.02
CA THR A 372 -33.08 12.96 -0.34
C THR A 372 -31.98 13.78 -1.01
N THR A 373 -32.34 14.81 -1.78
CA THR A 373 -31.37 15.70 -2.45
C THR A 373 -30.36 16.32 -1.47
N SER A 374 -30.78 16.69 -0.26
CA SER A 374 -29.88 17.23 0.77
C SER A 374 -28.87 16.20 1.28
N GLN A 375 -29.26 14.92 1.39
CA GLN A 375 -28.32 13.85 1.73
C GLN A 375 -27.38 13.54 0.57
N LYS A 376 -27.87 13.57 -0.69
CA LYS A 376 -27.02 13.42 -1.89
C LYS A 376 -25.98 14.55 -1.99
N LEU A 377 -26.37 15.80 -1.71
CA LEU A 377 -25.46 16.95 -1.64
C LEU A 377 -24.41 16.80 -0.53
N ALA A 378 -24.81 16.36 0.66
CA ALA A 378 -23.88 16.12 1.77
C ALA A 378 -22.85 15.02 1.48
N MET A 379 -23.11 14.12 0.52
CA MET A 379 -22.19 13.05 0.14
C MET A 379 -21.13 13.44 -0.89
N VAL A 380 -21.22 14.61 -1.54
CA VAL A 380 -20.29 15.02 -2.62
C VAL A 380 -19.35 16.17 -2.24
N GLN A 381 -19.44 16.67 -1.01
CA GLN A 381 -18.51 17.62 -0.42
C GLN A 381 -17.81 16.97 0.77
N GLY A 382 -16.55 17.35 1.01
CA GLY A 382 -15.92 17.07 2.31
C GLY A 382 -16.62 17.80 3.46
N ASP A 383 -16.39 17.33 4.67
CA ASP A 383 -16.72 18.07 5.88
C ASP A 383 -15.79 19.29 6.04
N THR A 384 -16.23 20.29 6.81
CA THR A 384 -15.64 21.65 6.80
C THR A 384 -14.77 21.98 8.00
N GLU A 385 -14.69 21.10 9.00
CA GLU A 385 -14.03 21.37 10.29
C GLU A 385 -12.63 20.74 10.36
N LEU A 386 -11.65 21.50 9.86
CA LEU A 386 -10.25 21.36 10.27
C LEU A 386 -9.96 22.41 11.35
N GLU A 387 -9.25 22.04 12.43
CA GLU A 387 -8.78 23.04 13.41
C GLU A 387 -7.55 23.82 12.86
N ASP A 388 -7.25 24.98 13.43
CA ASP A 388 -6.25 25.98 12.95
C ASP A 388 -4.81 25.44 12.72
N ASN A 389 -4.52 24.22 13.20
CA ASN A 389 -3.25 23.52 13.07
C ASN A 389 -3.17 22.58 11.85
N GLY A 390 -4.27 22.39 11.12
CA GLY A 390 -4.36 21.45 9.98
C GLY A 390 -4.57 19.98 10.37
N THR A 391 -4.71 19.66 11.66
CA THR A 391 -5.21 18.36 12.12
C THR A 391 -6.67 18.51 12.50
N GLY A 392 -7.57 18.05 11.64
CA GLY A 392 -9.01 18.15 11.89
C GLY A 392 -9.50 17.29 13.05
N VAL A 393 -10.79 17.41 13.34
CA VAL A 393 -11.50 16.72 14.44
C VAL A 393 -11.46 15.18 14.32
N ASN A 394 -11.02 14.65 13.16
CA ASN A 394 -10.75 13.24 12.91
C ASN A 394 -9.36 13.02 12.28
N ALA A 395 -8.81 11.81 12.44
CA ALA A 395 -7.53 11.38 11.89
C ALA A 395 -7.50 11.16 10.35
N CYS A 396 -8.41 11.81 9.62
CA CYS A 396 -8.59 11.74 8.16
C CYS A 396 -8.13 13.06 7.53
N ILE A 397 -7.44 13.03 6.39
CA ILE A 397 -7.11 14.26 5.64
C ILE A 397 -8.30 14.78 4.82
N GLY A 398 -9.22 13.88 4.45
CA GLY A 398 -10.54 14.20 3.92
C GLY A 398 -11.57 13.31 4.59
N HIS A 399 -12.72 13.87 4.94
CA HIS A 399 -13.80 13.14 5.61
C HIS A 399 -15.15 13.52 5.00
N ILE A 400 -16.04 12.54 4.85
CA ILE A 400 -17.45 12.76 4.49
C ILE A 400 -18.27 12.04 5.54
N THR A 401 -19.04 12.78 6.33
CA THR A 401 -19.79 12.23 7.46
C THR A 401 -20.80 11.16 7.04
N GLY A 402 -20.65 9.97 7.63
CA GLY A 402 -21.56 8.84 7.46
C GLY A 402 -22.94 9.06 8.07
N ASN A 403 -23.88 8.16 7.77
CA ASN A 403 -25.25 8.27 8.24
C ASN A 403 -25.71 7.01 8.98
N THR A 404 -25.62 7.05 10.31
CA THR A 404 -26.02 5.97 11.21
C THR A 404 -27.52 5.62 11.15
N THR A 405 -28.38 6.56 10.71
CA THR A 405 -29.82 6.31 10.47
C THR A 405 -30.05 5.48 9.21
N LEU A 406 -29.21 5.65 8.18
CA LEU A 406 -29.19 4.81 6.98
C LEU A 406 -28.33 3.55 7.13
N GLY A 407 -27.44 3.52 8.12
CA GLY A 407 -26.51 2.42 8.36
C GLY A 407 -25.35 2.38 7.38
N ILE A 408 -24.85 3.55 6.97
CA ILE A 408 -23.68 3.70 6.08
C ILE A 408 -22.52 4.37 6.83
N PRO A 409 -21.26 3.94 6.63
CA PRO A 409 -20.07 4.50 7.29
C PRO A 409 -19.77 5.93 6.85
N SER A 410 -18.79 6.58 7.50
CA SER A 410 -18.10 7.73 6.91
C SER A 410 -17.13 7.27 5.81
N ILE A 411 -16.82 8.18 4.89
CA ILE A 411 -15.61 8.05 4.06
C ILE A 411 -14.49 8.80 4.77
N CYS A 412 -13.41 8.10 5.15
CA CYS A 412 -12.24 8.63 5.82
C CYS A 412 -11.02 8.40 4.94
N MET A 413 -10.54 9.47 4.32
CA MET A 413 -9.39 9.49 3.43
C MET A 413 -8.11 9.69 4.23
N GLY A 414 -7.06 8.96 3.87
CA GLY A 414 -5.74 9.09 4.48
C GLY A 414 -4.66 9.19 3.43
N ASP A 415 -3.70 10.09 3.66
CA ASP A 415 -2.39 9.98 3.02
C ASP A 415 -1.56 8.86 3.67
N GLY A 416 -0.60 8.27 2.98
CA GLY A 416 -0.13 8.65 1.64
C GLY A 416 0.52 7.47 0.91
N PRO A 417 1.47 7.73 0.01
CA PRO A 417 2.10 6.68 -0.80
C PRO A 417 3.37 6.07 -0.17
N ALA A 418 3.85 6.60 0.98
CA ALA A 418 5.03 6.13 1.71
C ALA A 418 4.72 5.56 3.12
N GLY A 419 3.45 5.34 3.44
CA GLY A 419 2.95 4.93 4.77
C GLY A 419 1.73 5.74 5.19
N VAL A 420 1.38 5.71 6.48
CA VAL A 420 0.26 6.50 7.02
C VAL A 420 0.73 7.90 7.44
N GLY A 421 0.29 8.93 6.71
CA GLY A 421 0.62 10.33 6.98
C GLY A 421 -0.32 11.05 7.94
N ASN A 422 -0.14 12.38 8.01
CA ASN A 422 -0.91 13.32 8.87
C ASN A 422 -0.63 13.19 10.37
N SER A 423 0.66 13.09 10.75
CA SER A 423 1.11 13.16 12.14
C SER A 423 0.51 12.12 13.10
N LEU A 424 0.20 10.93 12.58
CA LEU A 424 -0.27 9.80 13.39
C LEU A 424 0.89 8.97 13.92
N ASN A 425 0.95 8.79 15.24
CA ASN A 425 1.94 7.94 15.89
C ASN A 425 1.62 6.44 15.73
N ASN A 426 2.59 5.54 15.97
CA ASN A 426 2.47 4.07 15.93
C ASN A 426 2.25 3.45 14.52
N VAL A 427 2.91 3.96 13.49
CA VAL A 427 2.74 3.55 12.06
C VAL A 427 4.09 3.29 11.39
N THR A 428 4.16 2.52 10.31
CA THR A 428 5.45 2.21 9.67
C THR A 428 5.87 3.30 8.69
N THR A 429 7.05 3.89 8.92
CA THR A 429 7.72 4.73 7.93
C THR A 429 8.41 3.83 6.92
N PHE A 430 7.67 3.42 5.88
CA PHE A 430 8.18 2.60 4.79
C PHE A 430 9.20 3.37 3.94
N PRO A 431 10.02 2.69 3.12
CA PRO A 431 10.84 3.36 2.12
C PRO A 431 9.98 4.06 1.06
N ALA A 432 10.46 5.19 0.53
CA ALA A 432 9.72 5.99 -0.44
C ALA A 432 9.40 5.19 -1.73
N PRO A 433 8.32 5.51 -2.46
CA PRO A 433 7.91 4.82 -3.70
C PRO A 433 9.02 4.59 -4.75
N VAL A 434 9.97 5.52 -4.90
CA VAL A 434 11.13 5.35 -5.79
C VAL A 434 12.04 4.16 -5.39
N VAL A 435 12.07 3.78 -4.11
CA VAL A 435 12.74 2.56 -3.59
C VAL A 435 12.00 1.32 -4.04
N GLY A 436 10.66 1.31 -3.90
CA GLY A 436 9.80 0.24 -4.40
C GLY A 436 9.97 0.04 -5.90
N ALA A 437 9.99 1.14 -6.67
CA ALA A 437 10.27 1.09 -8.10
C ALA A 437 11.69 0.61 -8.43
N SER A 438 12.69 1.00 -7.65
CA SER A 438 14.08 0.55 -7.81
C SER A 438 14.24 -0.97 -7.60
N SER A 439 13.30 -1.65 -6.96
CA SER A 439 13.31 -3.13 -6.86
C SER A 439 12.95 -3.82 -8.18
N TRP A 440 12.16 -3.17 -9.05
CA TRP A 440 11.51 -3.76 -10.22
C TRP A 440 10.72 -5.04 -9.87
N ASN A 441 10.11 -5.09 -8.68
CA ASN A 441 9.40 -6.26 -8.15
C ASN A 441 7.92 -5.95 -7.91
N THR A 442 7.05 -6.41 -8.81
CA THR A 442 5.59 -6.22 -8.68
C THR A 442 4.98 -6.97 -7.50
N SER A 443 5.55 -8.12 -7.10
CA SER A 443 5.04 -8.88 -5.95
C SER A 443 5.34 -8.14 -4.63
N LEU A 444 6.52 -7.53 -4.52
CA LEU A 444 6.87 -6.65 -3.40
C LEU A 444 5.97 -5.42 -3.35
N GLN A 445 5.69 -4.80 -4.50
CA GLN A 445 4.80 -3.63 -4.58
C GLN A 445 3.33 -3.97 -4.26
N TYR A 446 2.87 -5.19 -4.57
CA TYR A 446 1.56 -5.70 -4.16
C TYR A 446 1.49 -5.91 -2.64
N ALA A 447 2.49 -6.58 -2.05
CA ALA A 447 2.60 -6.75 -0.60
C ALA A 447 2.66 -5.40 0.14
N TYR A 448 3.37 -4.42 -0.44
CA TYR A 448 3.38 -3.05 0.07
C TYR A 448 1.99 -2.39 0.03
N GLY A 449 1.24 -2.57 -1.06
CA GLY A 449 -0.16 -2.12 -1.14
C GLY A 449 -1.05 -2.73 -0.05
N GLN A 450 -0.87 -4.02 0.27
CA GLN A 450 -1.60 -4.68 1.36
C GLN A 450 -1.24 -4.09 2.74
N ALA A 451 0.06 -3.97 3.05
CA ALA A 451 0.53 -3.39 4.31
C ALA A 451 0.06 -1.93 4.50
N LEU A 452 0.12 -1.12 3.43
CA LEU A 452 -0.33 0.27 3.44
C LEU A 452 -1.83 0.38 3.75
N ALA A 453 -2.67 -0.48 3.15
CA ALA A 453 -4.10 -0.54 3.42
C ALA A 453 -4.41 -1.03 4.84
N GLN A 454 -3.70 -2.04 5.33
CA GLN A 454 -3.84 -2.55 6.70
C GLN A 454 -3.57 -1.45 7.75
N GLU A 455 -2.48 -0.69 7.61
CA GLU A 455 -2.19 0.39 8.55
C GLU A 455 -3.21 1.54 8.44
N HIS A 456 -3.69 1.87 7.23
CA HIS A 456 -4.77 2.85 7.04
C HIS A 456 -6.05 2.42 7.75
N MET A 457 -6.49 1.18 7.56
CA MET A 457 -7.71 0.63 8.17
C MET A 457 -7.56 0.51 9.69
N ALA A 458 -6.38 0.13 10.20
CA ALA A 458 -6.09 0.16 11.63
C ALA A 458 -6.23 1.58 12.24
N LYS A 459 -6.01 2.63 11.43
CA LYS A 459 -6.23 4.04 11.80
C LYS A 459 -7.63 4.59 11.52
N GLY A 460 -8.56 3.77 11.04
CA GLY A 460 -9.95 4.19 10.73
C GLY A 460 -10.16 4.73 9.31
N ARG A 461 -9.13 4.70 8.45
CA ARG A 461 -9.18 5.19 7.06
C ARG A 461 -9.62 4.09 6.11
N ASN A 462 -10.51 4.41 5.17
CA ASN A 462 -11.03 3.48 4.16
C ASN A 462 -10.71 3.90 2.71
N VAL A 463 -10.18 5.10 2.48
CA VAL A 463 -9.58 5.51 1.20
C VAL A 463 -8.10 5.81 1.43
N VAL A 464 -7.23 5.19 0.62
CA VAL A 464 -5.78 5.39 0.62
C VAL A 464 -5.40 6.27 -0.56
N LEU A 465 -4.80 7.43 -0.30
CA LEU A 465 -4.44 8.42 -1.33
C LEU A 465 -3.11 8.06 -2.02
N SER A 466 -3.13 6.90 -2.69
CA SER A 466 -1.98 6.18 -3.22
C SER A 466 -2.42 5.24 -4.36
N PRO A 467 -1.56 4.93 -5.35
CA PRO A 467 -0.18 5.39 -5.53
C PRO A 467 -0.05 6.75 -6.25
N THR A 468 1.03 7.48 -5.98
CA THR A 468 1.45 8.62 -6.80
C THR A 468 2.21 8.11 -8.03
N ILE A 469 1.73 8.45 -9.23
CA ILE A 469 2.14 7.81 -10.50
C ILE A 469 2.44 8.82 -11.63
N ASN A 470 2.70 10.08 -11.28
CA ASN A 470 3.20 11.08 -12.21
C ASN A 470 4.65 10.76 -12.63
N LEU A 471 4.94 10.72 -13.94
CA LEU A 471 6.28 10.37 -14.43
C LEU A 471 7.38 11.36 -13.98
N LEU A 472 8.57 10.83 -13.73
CA LEU A 472 9.79 11.62 -13.57
C LEU A 472 10.23 12.15 -14.95
N ARG A 473 10.36 13.48 -15.07
CA ARG A 473 10.56 14.16 -16.36
C ARG A 473 11.96 14.76 -16.47
N ARG A 474 12.62 14.71 -17.65
CA ARG A 474 13.99 15.26 -17.87
C ARG A 474 14.39 15.40 -19.36
N VAL A 475 14.70 16.62 -19.82
CA VAL A 475 14.99 17.03 -21.22
C VAL A 475 15.84 18.34 -21.21
N PRO A 476 16.53 18.86 -22.26
CA PRO A 476 16.24 20.28 -22.61
C PRO A 476 15.84 20.52 -24.07
N ALA A 477 15.82 21.78 -24.54
CA ALA A 477 15.40 22.14 -25.90
C ALA A 477 16.03 21.26 -27.02
N ARG A 478 15.26 21.09 -28.10
CA ARG A 478 15.62 20.27 -29.27
C ARG A 478 16.48 21.08 -30.27
N PRO A 479 17.58 20.53 -30.81
CA PRO A 479 18.22 21.12 -31.99
C PRO A 479 17.35 20.88 -33.24
N PRO A 480 16.93 21.91 -33.99
CA PRO A 480 16.02 21.74 -35.12
C PRO A 480 16.73 21.13 -36.34
N ARG A 481 16.18 20.03 -36.88
CA ARG A 481 16.58 19.50 -38.19
C ARG A 481 15.86 20.30 -39.30
N THR A 482 16.66 21.05 -40.05
CA THR A 482 16.34 21.72 -41.34
C THR A 482 15.22 22.78 -41.39
N THR A 483 15.67 24.04 -41.47
CA THR A 483 15.09 25.13 -42.30
C THR A 483 13.63 25.55 -42.10
N LEU A 484 13.39 26.37 -41.05
CA LEU A 484 13.11 27.81 -41.21
C LEU A 484 13.26 28.51 -39.84
N VAL A 485 13.49 29.83 -39.83
CA VAL A 485 13.89 30.59 -38.62
C VAL A 485 12.74 31.43 -38.06
N PRO A 486 12.41 31.30 -36.77
CA PRO A 486 11.91 32.38 -35.93
C PRO A 486 13.03 33.00 -35.07
N SER A 487 12.98 34.30 -34.84
CA SER A 487 14.05 35.05 -34.16
C SER A 487 13.70 35.46 -32.72
N ASN A 488 13.99 34.60 -31.74
CA ASN A 488 14.06 34.98 -30.32
C ASN A 488 15.04 34.07 -29.55
N PRO A 489 16.14 34.59 -28.95
CA PRO A 489 17.14 33.77 -28.27
C PRO A 489 16.88 33.51 -26.77
N ASN A 490 15.80 34.06 -26.19
CA ASN A 490 15.60 34.13 -24.73
C ASN A 490 14.34 33.39 -24.23
N ILE A 491 14.17 32.10 -24.55
CA ILE A 491 13.15 31.24 -23.94
C ILE A 491 13.81 29.90 -23.56
N LEU A 492 13.59 29.45 -22.32
CA LEU A 492 14.16 28.21 -21.76
C LEU A 492 13.03 27.42 -21.08
N ALA A 493 12.43 26.47 -21.81
CA ALA A 493 11.41 25.54 -21.29
C ALA A 493 11.97 24.61 -20.19
N THR A 494 11.11 23.80 -19.55
CA THR A 494 11.31 23.18 -18.20
C THR A 494 10.53 21.84 -18.07
N ARG A 495 10.79 20.75 -17.27
CA ARG A 495 11.34 20.48 -15.89
C ARG A 495 12.33 19.27 -15.65
N SER A 496 12.46 18.67 -14.45
CA SER A 496 13.56 17.69 -14.14
C SER A 496 13.29 16.69 -13.00
N PRO A 497 14.24 15.77 -12.68
CA PRO A 497 14.54 15.28 -11.31
C PRO A 497 14.85 16.40 -10.26
N LEU A 498 14.42 17.63 -10.53
CA LEU A 498 14.35 18.76 -9.60
C LEU A 498 12.94 18.87 -8.98
N TRP A 499 11.97 18.09 -9.45
CA TRP A 499 10.61 18.07 -8.89
C TRP A 499 10.66 17.59 -7.44
N ALA A 500 10.00 18.33 -6.55
CA ALA A 500 10.12 18.14 -5.11
C ALA A 500 9.58 16.80 -4.58
N ARG A 501 8.67 16.16 -5.33
CA ARG A 501 7.96 14.91 -5.00
C ARG A 501 8.48 13.72 -5.81
N ALA A 502 9.75 13.75 -6.22
CA ALA A 502 10.31 12.72 -7.10
C ALA A 502 10.53 11.36 -6.40
N ALA A 503 10.73 11.36 -5.08
CA ALA A 503 10.76 10.14 -4.27
C ALA A 503 9.37 9.50 -4.10
N GLU A 504 8.31 10.32 -4.17
CA GLU A 504 6.92 9.94 -4.01
C GLU A 504 6.34 9.12 -5.20
N THR A 505 7.00 9.15 -6.36
CA THR A 505 6.58 8.43 -7.57
C THR A 505 7.54 7.30 -7.94
N PHE A 506 7.21 6.53 -8.98
CA PHE A 506 7.98 5.35 -9.39
C PHE A 506 9.15 5.67 -10.34
N SER A 507 8.90 6.24 -11.52
CA SER A 507 9.86 6.16 -12.63
C SER A 507 9.71 7.26 -13.70
N GLU A 508 10.72 7.42 -14.55
CA GLU A 508 10.64 8.15 -15.83
C GLU A 508 10.00 7.33 -16.96
N ASP A 509 9.67 6.05 -16.72
CA ASP A 509 9.11 5.15 -17.72
C ASP A 509 7.62 4.79 -17.45
N PRO A 510 6.73 4.93 -18.45
CA PRO A 510 5.31 4.60 -18.31
C PRO A 510 5.04 3.10 -18.15
N HIS A 511 5.84 2.19 -18.74
CA HIS A 511 5.60 0.76 -18.62
C HIS A 511 5.94 0.27 -17.21
N LEU A 512 7.12 0.64 -16.68
CA LEU A 512 7.49 0.33 -15.29
C LEU A 512 6.50 0.94 -14.30
N THR A 513 6.17 2.24 -14.45
CA THR A 513 5.17 2.92 -13.61
C THR A 513 3.82 2.21 -13.67
N SER A 514 3.34 1.80 -14.85
CA SER A 514 2.05 1.10 -15.00
C SER A 514 2.02 -0.25 -14.29
N ARG A 515 3.09 -1.07 -14.40
CA ARG A 515 3.13 -2.39 -13.75
C ARG A 515 3.14 -2.29 -12.22
N LEU A 516 3.87 -1.32 -11.68
CA LEU A 516 3.93 -1.05 -10.24
C LEU A 516 2.63 -0.43 -9.70
N ALA A 517 2.01 0.48 -10.47
CA ALA A 517 0.72 1.08 -10.12
C ALA A 517 -0.40 0.04 -10.02
N VAL A 518 -0.50 -0.85 -11.02
CA VAL A 518 -1.45 -1.98 -11.02
C VAL A 518 -1.23 -2.87 -9.81
N ALA A 519 0.03 -3.23 -9.51
CA ALA A 519 0.36 -4.05 -8.36
C ALA A 519 -0.04 -3.41 -7.02
N GLN A 520 0.28 -2.13 -6.79
CA GLN A 520 -0.09 -1.46 -5.53
C GLN A 520 -1.59 -1.23 -5.40
N THR A 521 -2.27 -0.86 -6.48
CA THR A 521 -3.74 -0.64 -6.50
C THR A 521 -4.48 -1.94 -6.17
N LEU A 522 -4.07 -3.06 -6.78
CA LEU A 522 -4.59 -4.39 -6.44
C LEU A 522 -4.26 -4.79 -5.00
N GLY A 523 -3.04 -4.51 -4.52
CA GLY A 523 -2.63 -4.77 -3.14
C GLY A 523 -3.53 -4.06 -2.13
N ILE A 524 -3.74 -2.75 -2.30
CA ILE A 524 -4.63 -1.93 -1.46
C ILE A 524 -6.07 -2.49 -1.49
N GLN A 525 -6.64 -2.69 -2.68
CA GLN A 525 -8.03 -3.12 -2.84
C GLN A 525 -8.29 -4.57 -2.41
N SER A 526 -7.26 -5.42 -2.36
CA SER A 526 -7.37 -6.77 -1.79
C SER A 526 -7.70 -6.79 -0.29
N GLN A 527 -7.51 -5.67 0.41
CA GLN A 527 -7.83 -5.51 1.84
C GLN A 527 -9.20 -4.81 2.04
N GLY A 528 -9.93 -4.50 0.96
CA GLY A 528 -11.19 -3.75 0.98
C GLY A 528 -11.03 -2.23 0.95
N ALA A 529 -9.83 -1.69 1.19
CA ALA A 529 -9.56 -0.26 1.12
C ALA A 529 -9.61 0.27 -0.31
N LEU A 530 -10.15 1.47 -0.51
CA LEU A 530 -10.26 2.11 -1.81
C LEU A 530 -8.91 2.75 -2.18
N ALA A 531 -8.32 2.34 -3.31
CA ALA A 531 -7.12 2.96 -3.86
C ALA A 531 -7.46 4.21 -4.68
N CYS A 532 -6.55 5.19 -4.69
CA CYS A 532 -6.73 6.46 -5.38
C CYS A 532 -5.42 6.89 -6.07
N PRO A 533 -5.15 6.42 -7.31
CA PRO A 533 -3.99 6.84 -8.08
C PRO A 533 -4.01 8.35 -8.35
N LYS A 534 -2.87 9.02 -8.08
CA LYS A 534 -2.75 10.49 -8.14
C LYS A 534 -1.48 10.94 -8.90
N HIS A 535 -1.42 12.11 -9.50
CA HIS A 535 -2.41 13.19 -9.63
C HIS A 535 -2.72 13.40 -11.12
N PHE A 536 -3.98 13.29 -11.52
CA PHE A 536 -4.44 13.21 -12.91
C PHE A 536 -4.71 14.61 -13.49
N ALA A 537 -3.91 15.16 -14.42
CA ALA A 537 -2.73 14.60 -15.08
C ALA A 537 -1.68 15.68 -15.43
N ALA A 538 -0.50 15.24 -15.86
CA ALA A 538 0.68 16.09 -16.18
C ALA A 538 1.17 16.99 -15.01
N TYR A 539 0.84 16.59 -13.78
CA TYR A 539 1.38 17.19 -12.55
C TYR A 539 2.82 16.70 -12.31
N ASN A 540 3.79 17.42 -12.86
CA ASN A 540 5.21 17.10 -12.76
C ASN A 540 6.02 18.28 -12.18
N GLN A 541 5.37 19.08 -11.30
CA GLN A 541 5.92 20.29 -10.70
C GLN A 541 5.13 20.77 -9.50
N ASP A 542 5.83 21.40 -8.54
CA ASP A 542 5.17 22.07 -7.43
C ASP A 542 5.17 23.60 -7.58
N THR A 543 6.19 24.16 -8.22
CA THR A 543 6.25 25.59 -8.58
C THR A 543 5.00 25.99 -9.35
N ASN A 544 4.28 26.99 -8.84
CA ASN A 544 3.06 27.59 -9.39
C ASN A 544 1.88 26.60 -9.52
N ARG A 545 1.87 25.47 -8.78
CA ARG A 545 0.74 24.53 -8.81
C ARG A 545 -0.57 25.18 -8.37
N PHE A 546 -0.54 25.99 -7.31
CA PHE A 546 -1.71 26.74 -6.82
C PHE A 546 -1.95 28.04 -7.60
N GLY A 547 -0.93 28.51 -8.32
CA GLY A 547 -0.85 29.85 -8.89
C GLY A 547 -0.15 30.86 -7.98
N LEU A 548 -0.50 32.14 -8.14
CA LEU A 548 -0.01 33.28 -7.38
C LEU A 548 -1.18 34.22 -7.04
N ASP A 549 -1.18 34.81 -5.85
CA ASP A 549 -2.10 35.86 -5.43
C ASP A 549 -2.00 37.10 -6.36
N PRO A 550 -3.12 37.79 -6.68
CA PRO A 550 -4.51 37.51 -6.27
C PRO A 550 -5.31 36.62 -7.25
N GLU A 551 -4.87 36.40 -8.49
CA GLU A 551 -5.66 35.63 -9.47
C GLU A 551 -5.62 34.10 -9.23
N TRP A 552 -4.66 33.62 -8.44
CA TRP A 552 -4.38 32.20 -8.16
C TRP A 552 -4.32 31.32 -9.42
N GLN A 553 -3.86 31.88 -10.55
CA GLN A 553 -3.81 31.15 -11.82
C GLN A 553 -2.71 30.07 -11.76
N ALA A 554 -3.12 28.80 -11.65
CA ALA A 554 -2.22 27.66 -11.69
C ALA A 554 -1.46 27.58 -13.02
N VAL A 555 -0.28 26.96 -12.98
CA VAL A 555 0.49 26.61 -14.19
C VAL A 555 -0.39 25.85 -15.20
N ASN A 556 -0.32 26.26 -16.45
CA ASN A 556 -0.91 25.59 -17.59
C ASN A 556 0.14 24.77 -18.33
N ILE A 557 -0.09 23.47 -18.37
CA ILE A 557 0.70 22.53 -19.13
C ILE A 557 0.09 22.43 -20.53
N LYS A 558 0.91 22.61 -21.57
CA LYS A 558 0.54 22.34 -22.97
C LYS A 558 1.35 21.17 -23.47
N VAL A 559 0.68 20.12 -23.91
CA VAL A 559 1.31 18.86 -24.31
C VAL A 559 0.43 18.18 -25.35
N ASP A 560 1.02 17.68 -26.43
CA ASP A 560 0.21 17.12 -27.50
C ASP A 560 -0.40 15.76 -27.12
N GLU A 561 -1.55 15.43 -27.73
CA GLU A 561 -2.30 14.22 -27.37
C GLU A 561 -1.46 12.94 -27.47
N ARG A 562 -0.58 12.79 -28.47
CA ARG A 562 0.27 11.58 -28.56
C ARG A 562 1.14 11.43 -27.32
N THR A 563 1.77 12.51 -26.89
CA THR A 563 2.63 12.55 -25.71
C THR A 563 1.84 12.30 -24.42
N LEU A 564 0.61 12.79 -24.31
CA LEU A 564 -0.29 12.40 -23.21
C LEU A 564 -0.60 10.90 -23.23
N ARG A 565 -1.07 10.39 -24.36
CA ARG A 565 -1.54 9.01 -24.55
C ARG A 565 -0.43 7.96 -24.35
N GLU A 566 0.81 8.27 -24.74
CA GLU A 566 1.94 7.32 -24.71
C GLU A 566 2.85 7.45 -23.48
N LEU A 567 2.87 8.60 -22.78
CA LEU A 567 3.68 8.80 -21.58
C LEU A 567 2.88 9.09 -20.31
N TYR A 568 2.05 10.14 -20.29
CA TYR A 568 1.48 10.67 -19.03
C TYR A 568 0.19 9.96 -18.56
N LEU A 569 -0.52 9.32 -19.47
CA LEU A 569 -1.80 8.64 -19.22
C LEU A 569 -1.72 7.11 -19.00
N PRO A 570 -0.78 6.32 -19.59
CA PRO A 570 -0.80 4.86 -19.48
C PRO A 570 -0.85 4.27 -18.07
N ALA A 571 -0.20 4.89 -17.08
CA ALA A 571 -0.22 4.39 -15.71
C ALA A 571 -1.62 4.53 -15.06
N PHE A 572 -2.33 5.63 -15.34
CA PHE A 572 -3.73 5.81 -14.93
C PHE A 572 -4.65 4.86 -15.70
N GLN A 573 -4.45 4.71 -17.02
CA GLN A 573 -5.20 3.78 -17.84
C GLN A 573 -5.07 2.33 -17.31
N ALA A 574 -3.85 1.89 -17.00
CA ALA A 574 -3.61 0.56 -16.45
C ALA A 574 -4.25 0.38 -15.06
N ALA A 575 -4.15 1.37 -14.17
CA ALA A 575 -4.80 1.32 -12.86
C ALA A 575 -6.35 1.26 -12.96
N VAL A 576 -6.94 1.92 -13.96
CA VAL A 576 -8.39 1.87 -14.23
C VAL A 576 -8.81 0.54 -14.87
N GLN A 577 -8.10 0.09 -15.90
CA GLN A 577 -8.51 -1.04 -16.75
C GLN A 577 -8.04 -2.41 -16.28
N GLU A 578 -6.88 -2.50 -15.60
CA GLU A 578 -6.31 -3.77 -15.12
C GLU A 578 -6.40 -3.94 -13.59
N ALA A 579 -6.49 -2.84 -12.83
CA ALA A 579 -6.60 -2.89 -11.36
C ALA A 579 -7.94 -2.40 -10.78
N HIS A 580 -8.85 -1.90 -11.64
CA HIS A 580 -10.17 -1.37 -11.25
C HIS A 580 -10.10 -0.38 -10.08
N ALA A 581 -9.27 0.65 -10.20
CA ALA A 581 -9.12 1.71 -9.21
C ALA A 581 -10.47 2.33 -8.80
N ALA A 582 -10.74 2.35 -7.50
CA ALA A 582 -11.99 2.85 -6.91
C ALA A 582 -12.16 4.37 -7.03
N ALA A 583 -11.05 5.11 -6.97
CA ALA A 583 -11.00 6.56 -7.09
C ALA A 583 -9.83 6.99 -7.99
N VAL A 584 -9.88 8.23 -8.50
CA VAL A 584 -8.74 8.92 -9.13
C VAL A 584 -8.71 10.36 -8.64
N MET A 585 -7.53 10.86 -8.23
CA MET A 585 -7.37 12.25 -7.81
C MET A 585 -6.96 13.14 -8.98
N CYS A 586 -7.71 14.20 -9.28
CA CYS A 586 -7.35 15.19 -10.29
C CYS A 586 -6.43 16.28 -9.72
N SER A 587 -5.51 16.79 -10.56
CA SER A 587 -4.39 17.64 -10.12
C SER A 587 -4.67 19.14 -10.10
N TYR A 588 -3.81 19.89 -9.40
CA TYR A 588 -3.84 21.35 -9.32
C TYR A 588 -3.63 22.09 -10.65
N ASN A 589 -2.82 21.53 -11.55
CA ASN A 589 -2.40 22.23 -12.77
C ASN A 589 -3.55 22.37 -13.77
N ARG A 590 -3.41 23.37 -14.64
CA ARG A 590 -4.17 23.44 -15.89
C ARG A 590 -3.49 22.54 -16.94
N LEU A 591 -4.29 22.00 -17.85
CA LEU A 591 -3.91 21.19 -19.00
C LEU A 591 -4.65 21.74 -20.22
N ASP A 592 -3.89 22.21 -21.21
CA ASP A 592 -4.34 22.84 -22.46
C ASP A 592 -5.43 23.92 -22.27
N GLY A 593 -5.30 24.68 -21.17
CA GLY A 593 -6.13 25.84 -20.84
C GLY A 593 -7.10 25.63 -19.67
N PHE A 594 -7.51 24.38 -19.40
CA PHE A 594 -8.52 24.03 -18.39
C PHE A 594 -7.86 23.47 -17.13
N TYR A 595 -8.37 23.76 -15.92
CA TYR A 595 -7.92 23.07 -14.70
C TYR A 595 -8.18 21.56 -14.85
N ALA A 596 -7.29 20.68 -14.36
CA ALA A 596 -7.43 19.24 -14.60
C ALA A 596 -8.74 18.67 -14.01
N CYS A 597 -9.18 19.18 -12.86
CA CYS A 597 -10.48 18.88 -12.25
C CYS A 597 -11.71 19.46 -13.00
N GLU A 598 -11.50 20.20 -14.09
CA GLU A 598 -12.54 20.83 -14.92
C GLU A 598 -12.41 20.49 -16.41
N ASN A 599 -11.49 19.58 -16.76
CA ASN A 599 -11.18 19.23 -18.14
C ASN A 599 -12.06 18.05 -18.61
N GLU A 600 -13.10 18.35 -19.40
CA GLU A 600 -14.07 17.36 -19.91
C GLU A 600 -13.41 16.28 -20.80
N TRP A 601 -12.39 16.66 -21.58
CA TRP A 601 -11.65 15.69 -22.40
C TRP A 601 -10.87 14.69 -21.53
N LEU A 602 -10.32 15.14 -20.40
CA LEU A 602 -9.57 14.30 -19.46
C LEU A 602 -10.51 13.41 -18.63
N LEU A 603 -11.53 14.00 -18.00
CA LEU A 603 -12.37 13.33 -17.01
C LEU A 603 -13.58 12.58 -17.60
N ASN A 604 -14.27 13.15 -18.59
CA ASN A 604 -15.43 12.52 -19.23
C ASN A 604 -15.04 11.69 -20.45
N GLN A 605 -14.36 12.29 -21.44
CA GLN A 605 -14.05 11.59 -22.69
C GLN A 605 -13.01 10.48 -22.47
N THR A 606 -11.82 10.81 -21.98
CA THR A 606 -10.74 9.84 -21.76
C THR A 606 -11.06 8.87 -20.62
N LEU A 607 -11.15 9.37 -19.38
CA LEU A 607 -11.27 8.51 -18.20
C LEU A 607 -12.59 7.72 -18.15
N ARG A 608 -13.75 8.36 -18.36
CA ARG A 608 -15.06 7.68 -18.24
C ARG A 608 -15.49 6.93 -19.50
N ARG A 609 -15.44 7.54 -20.70
CA ARG A 609 -15.98 6.93 -21.93
C ARG A 609 -15.01 5.97 -22.62
N GLU A 610 -13.74 6.34 -22.75
CA GLU A 610 -12.75 5.51 -23.47
C GLU A 610 -12.15 4.42 -22.59
N TRP A 611 -11.84 4.72 -21.32
CA TRP A 611 -11.29 3.71 -20.40
C TRP A 611 -12.35 2.93 -19.61
N GLY A 612 -13.56 3.47 -19.50
CA GLY A 612 -14.69 2.82 -18.81
C GLY A 612 -14.72 3.02 -17.29
N PHE A 613 -14.09 4.06 -16.75
CA PHE A 613 -13.98 4.28 -15.29
C PHE A 613 -15.33 4.34 -14.56
N GLN A 614 -15.54 3.39 -13.64
CA GLN A 614 -16.74 3.28 -12.81
C GLN A 614 -16.61 3.97 -11.44
N GLY A 615 -15.38 4.35 -11.04
CA GLY A 615 -15.10 5.00 -9.76
C GLY A 615 -15.45 6.49 -9.74
N PHE A 616 -14.99 7.17 -8.68
CA PHE A 616 -15.19 8.61 -8.49
C PHE A 616 -13.92 9.45 -8.69
N VAL A 617 -14.09 10.69 -9.15
CA VAL A 617 -13.01 11.67 -9.28
C VAL A 617 -12.99 12.58 -8.05
N LEU A 618 -11.82 12.66 -7.41
CA LEU A 618 -11.55 13.44 -6.20
C LEU A 618 -10.68 14.67 -6.54
N ALA A 619 -11.01 15.84 -6.02
CA ALA A 619 -10.14 17.02 -6.07
C ALA A 619 -8.97 16.90 -5.08
N ASP A 620 -7.76 17.26 -5.52
CA ASP A 620 -6.63 17.52 -4.61
C ASP A 620 -6.85 18.86 -3.84
N TRP A 621 -6.28 18.97 -2.64
CA TRP A 621 -6.77 19.81 -1.53
C TRP A 621 -6.78 21.33 -1.77
N TYR A 622 -7.90 21.97 -1.40
CA TYR A 622 -8.15 23.43 -1.41
C TYR A 622 -8.17 24.10 -2.79
N PHE A 623 -7.14 23.88 -3.63
CA PHE A 623 -6.86 24.68 -4.83
C PHE A 623 -7.22 23.99 -6.16
N SER A 624 -7.76 22.77 -6.17
CA SER A 624 -8.08 22.06 -7.43
C SER A 624 -9.52 22.28 -7.89
N THR A 625 -10.47 22.46 -6.97
CA THR A 625 -11.84 22.91 -7.28
C THR A 625 -11.80 24.41 -7.55
N ARG A 626 -12.17 24.84 -8.77
CA ARG A 626 -12.16 26.27 -9.16
C ARG A 626 -13.52 26.82 -9.59
N SER A 627 -14.52 25.96 -9.70
CA SER A 627 -15.89 26.30 -10.05
C SER A 627 -16.87 25.22 -9.61
N THR A 628 -18.16 25.54 -9.64
CA THR A 628 -19.24 24.57 -9.43
C THR A 628 -19.60 23.86 -10.74
N VAL A 629 -20.19 24.59 -11.70
CA VAL A 629 -20.85 23.97 -12.86
C VAL A 629 -19.85 23.36 -13.86
N PRO A 630 -18.76 24.05 -14.30
CA PRO A 630 -17.75 23.43 -15.14
C PRO A 630 -17.15 22.15 -14.53
N ALA A 631 -16.70 22.18 -13.26
CA ALA A 631 -16.11 21.03 -12.59
C ALA A 631 -17.07 19.81 -12.53
N VAL A 632 -18.30 20.03 -12.03
CA VAL A 632 -19.32 18.97 -11.91
C VAL A 632 -19.69 18.38 -13.27
N MET A 633 -19.82 19.21 -14.30
CA MET A 633 -20.19 18.76 -15.65
C MET A 633 -19.02 18.11 -16.41
N ALA A 634 -17.77 18.51 -16.12
CA ALA A 634 -16.57 17.90 -16.69
C ALA A 634 -16.30 16.48 -16.16
N GLY A 635 -16.69 16.21 -14.90
CA GLY A 635 -16.61 14.86 -14.31
C GLY A 635 -16.06 14.77 -12.88
N LEU A 636 -15.82 15.91 -12.20
CA LEU A 636 -15.44 15.92 -10.78
C LEU A 636 -16.62 15.45 -9.91
N ASP A 637 -16.38 14.53 -8.97
CA ASP A 637 -17.42 13.97 -8.09
C ASP A 637 -17.31 14.45 -6.63
N ILE A 638 -16.11 14.80 -6.15
CA ILE A 638 -15.87 15.27 -4.78
C ILE A 638 -14.96 16.51 -4.75
N SER A 639 -15.36 17.56 -4.03
CA SER A 639 -14.46 18.64 -3.62
C SER A 639 -13.88 18.36 -2.23
N MET A 640 -12.55 18.46 -2.07
CA MET A 640 -11.84 18.34 -0.78
C MET A 640 -10.91 19.54 -0.51
N PRO A 641 -10.87 20.05 0.74
CA PRO A 641 -11.92 19.88 1.75
C PRO A 641 -13.25 20.49 1.25
N GLY A 642 -14.32 20.34 2.01
CA GLY A 642 -15.54 21.12 1.77
C GLY A 642 -15.52 22.46 2.49
N GLY A 643 -16.62 23.21 2.38
CA GLY A 643 -16.78 24.51 3.03
C GLY A 643 -16.34 25.67 2.15
N SER A 644 -16.32 26.88 2.74
CA SER A 644 -15.86 28.09 2.07
C SER A 644 -14.43 28.40 2.49
N LEU A 645 -13.59 28.79 1.53
CA LEU A 645 -12.24 29.31 1.75
C LEU A 645 -12.19 30.81 1.35
N GLU A 646 -13.33 31.49 1.46
CA GLU A 646 -13.50 32.88 1.03
C GLU A 646 -12.76 33.85 1.96
N ALA A 647 -12.56 33.49 3.23
CA ALA A 647 -11.83 34.28 4.21
C ALA A 647 -10.30 34.05 4.16
N GLU A 648 -9.84 32.96 3.54
CA GLU A 648 -8.45 32.48 3.53
C GLU A 648 -7.80 32.58 2.14
N TYR A 649 -8.57 32.41 1.07
CA TYR A 649 -8.08 32.40 -0.32
C TYR A 649 -9.05 33.05 -1.33
N GLY A 650 -10.26 33.45 -0.91
CA GLY A 650 -11.27 34.03 -1.80
C GLY A 650 -12.08 33.01 -2.60
N PHE A 651 -12.00 31.71 -2.28
CA PHE A 651 -12.78 30.66 -2.96
C PHE A 651 -14.07 30.34 -2.20
N PRO A 652 -15.27 30.53 -2.79
CA PRO A 652 -16.52 30.21 -2.14
C PRO A 652 -16.74 28.68 -2.06
N ALA A 653 -17.73 28.25 -1.27
CA ALA A 653 -18.12 26.85 -1.14
C ALA A 653 -18.75 26.27 -2.44
N TYR A 654 -17.90 25.91 -3.41
CA TYR A 654 -18.31 25.47 -4.75
C TYR A 654 -19.30 24.31 -4.76
N TYR A 655 -19.14 23.35 -3.85
CA TYR A 655 -19.99 22.16 -3.73
C TYR A 655 -21.08 22.28 -2.65
N GLY A 656 -21.12 23.41 -1.94
CA GLY A 656 -22.17 23.74 -0.98
C GLY A 656 -23.39 24.36 -1.64
N GLU A 657 -23.85 25.51 -1.12
CA GLU A 657 -25.07 26.16 -1.61
C GLU A 657 -25.02 26.54 -3.10
N LEU A 658 -23.83 26.81 -3.66
CA LEU A 658 -23.66 27.06 -5.10
C LEU A 658 -24.05 25.84 -5.97
N LEU A 659 -23.78 24.62 -5.50
CA LEU A 659 -24.19 23.39 -6.18
C LEU A 659 -25.69 23.11 -5.98
N ALA A 660 -26.20 23.35 -4.76
CA ALA A 660 -27.63 23.28 -4.48
C ALA A 660 -28.44 24.24 -5.39
N GLU A 661 -27.97 25.47 -5.55
CA GLU A 661 -28.54 26.49 -6.44
C GLU A 661 -28.45 26.06 -7.92
N ALA A 662 -27.28 25.61 -8.38
CA ALA A 662 -27.09 25.13 -9.75
C ALA A 662 -28.03 23.96 -10.11
N ILE A 663 -28.36 23.09 -9.15
CA ILE A 663 -29.32 21.99 -9.35
C ILE A 663 -30.78 22.50 -9.32
N ARG A 664 -31.14 23.41 -8.39
CA ARG A 664 -32.49 24.02 -8.35
C ARG A 664 -32.84 24.75 -9.65
N ASP A 665 -31.86 25.43 -10.24
CA ASP A 665 -32.03 26.21 -11.47
C ASP A 665 -31.84 25.38 -12.75
N GLY A 666 -31.51 24.09 -12.64
CA GLY A 666 -31.28 23.19 -13.79
C GLY A 666 -29.99 23.45 -14.57
N ARG A 667 -29.03 24.22 -14.02
CA ARG A 667 -27.66 24.37 -14.57
C ARG A 667 -26.83 23.09 -14.42
N VAL A 668 -27.12 22.29 -13.40
CA VAL A 668 -26.61 20.93 -13.20
C VAL A 668 -27.83 20.00 -13.15
N PRO A 669 -27.94 18.96 -14.01
CA PRO A 669 -29.03 18.00 -13.94
C PRO A 669 -29.02 17.22 -12.61
N ALA A 670 -30.19 16.97 -12.02
CA ALA A 670 -30.29 16.14 -10.81
C ALA A 670 -29.73 14.72 -11.00
N GLU A 671 -29.83 14.19 -12.23
CA GLU A 671 -29.21 12.91 -12.65
C GLU A 671 -27.69 12.91 -12.51
N ARG A 672 -27.01 14.06 -12.67
CA ARG A 672 -25.55 14.15 -12.47
C ARG A 672 -25.18 14.03 -10.99
N LEU A 673 -25.95 14.65 -10.09
CA LEU A 673 -25.76 14.44 -8.64
C LEU A 673 -25.98 12.97 -8.26
N GLU A 674 -26.91 12.28 -8.93
CA GLU A 674 -27.13 10.84 -8.72
C GLU A 674 -25.96 9.99 -9.23
N ASP A 675 -25.37 10.28 -10.41
CA ASP A 675 -24.14 9.64 -10.90
C ASP A 675 -22.93 9.90 -9.99
N MET A 676 -22.78 11.11 -9.44
CA MET A 676 -21.73 11.41 -8.44
C MET A 676 -21.86 10.48 -7.22
N VAL A 677 -23.02 10.48 -6.58
CA VAL A 677 -23.27 9.64 -5.38
C VAL A 677 -23.19 8.15 -5.71
N ALA A 678 -23.65 7.72 -6.89
CA ALA A 678 -23.53 6.34 -7.34
C ALA A 678 -22.05 5.90 -7.41
N ARG A 679 -21.16 6.74 -7.95
CA ARG A 679 -19.72 6.44 -8.09
C ARG A 679 -19.00 6.32 -6.76
N LEU A 680 -19.30 7.21 -5.81
CA LEU A 680 -18.75 7.14 -4.46
C LEU A 680 -19.13 5.84 -3.77
N TRP A 681 -20.43 5.54 -3.74
CA TRP A 681 -20.93 4.41 -2.97
C TRP A 681 -20.76 3.07 -3.68
N ARG A 682 -20.55 3.04 -5.00
CA ARG A 682 -20.21 1.84 -5.77
C ARG A 682 -19.10 1.04 -5.10
N TYR A 683 -17.89 1.60 -5.01
CA TYR A 683 -16.74 0.87 -4.47
C TYR A 683 -16.83 0.65 -2.96
N MET A 684 -17.59 1.50 -2.24
CA MET A 684 -17.91 1.25 -0.82
C MET A 684 -18.77 -0.01 -0.63
N PHE A 685 -19.63 -0.38 -1.59
CA PHE A 685 -20.33 -1.68 -1.58
C PHE A 685 -19.52 -2.80 -2.27
N GLU A 686 -18.81 -2.52 -3.37
CA GLU A 686 -18.09 -3.56 -4.15
C GLU A 686 -16.87 -4.10 -3.39
N LEU A 687 -16.21 -3.28 -2.56
CA LEU A 687 -15.11 -3.68 -1.68
C LEU A 687 -15.56 -3.99 -0.23
N GLY A 688 -16.86 -4.13 0.02
CA GLY A 688 -17.41 -4.56 1.31
C GLY A 688 -17.43 -3.53 2.44
N MET A 689 -16.95 -2.30 2.23
CA MET A 689 -16.84 -1.25 3.27
C MET A 689 -18.17 -0.80 3.91
N VAL A 690 -19.33 -1.05 3.28
CA VAL A 690 -20.67 -0.84 3.88
C VAL A 690 -21.10 -2.02 4.77
N ASP A 691 -20.50 -3.19 4.59
CA ASP A 691 -20.83 -4.44 5.29
C ASP A 691 -19.87 -4.72 6.44
N GLU A 692 -18.57 -4.60 6.20
CA GLU A 692 -17.50 -4.72 7.18
C GLU A 692 -16.94 -3.31 7.47
N LEU A 693 -17.52 -2.67 8.50
CA LEU A 693 -17.15 -1.31 8.88
C LEU A 693 -15.72 -1.27 9.43
N VAL A 694 -14.90 -0.32 8.98
CA VAL A 694 -13.55 -0.10 9.54
C VAL A 694 -13.64 0.36 11.00
N THR A 695 -13.15 -0.45 11.92
CA THR A 695 -13.20 -0.19 13.38
C THR A 695 -11.90 0.39 13.96
N GLY A 696 -10.97 0.84 13.12
CA GLY A 696 -9.68 1.40 13.54
C GLY A 696 -9.80 2.76 14.23
N SER A 697 -8.69 3.24 14.82
CA SER A 697 -8.65 4.52 15.52
C SER A 697 -7.31 5.25 15.38
N ALA A 698 -7.34 6.58 15.56
CA ALA A 698 -6.16 7.45 15.51
C ALA A 698 -4.99 6.96 16.40
N GLU A 699 -5.31 6.37 17.55
CA GLU A 699 -4.34 5.94 18.57
C GLU A 699 -3.78 4.52 18.33
N ALA A 700 -4.48 3.69 17.55
CA ALA A 700 -4.20 2.26 17.40
C ALA A 700 -2.74 1.98 16.96
N VAL A 701 -2.15 0.89 17.47
CA VAL A 701 -0.84 0.44 17.02
C VAL A 701 -1.02 -0.31 15.70
N ALA A 702 -0.76 0.39 14.60
CA ALA A 702 -0.91 -0.13 13.24
C ALA A 702 0.35 -0.91 12.80
N ARG A 703 1.53 -0.41 13.18
CA ARG A 703 2.85 -1.00 12.93
C ARG A 703 2.96 -2.42 13.50
N THR A 704 3.03 -3.43 12.62
CA THR A 704 3.31 -4.84 12.97
C THR A 704 4.81 -5.18 12.86
N ARG A 705 5.21 -6.43 13.17
CA ARG A 705 6.59 -6.89 12.92
C ARG A 705 6.82 -7.11 11.43
N GLU A 706 5.80 -7.61 10.77
CA GLU A 706 5.71 -7.98 9.36
C GLU A 706 5.82 -6.74 8.47
N HIS A 707 5.18 -5.63 8.85
CA HIS A 707 5.33 -4.33 8.17
C HIS A 707 6.77 -3.79 8.26
N LEU A 708 7.45 -3.98 9.40
CA LEU A 708 8.86 -3.60 9.56
C LEU A 708 9.80 -4.51 8.76
N GLU A 709 9.53 -5.82 8.69
CA GLU A 709 10.30 -6.74 7.86
C GLU A 709 10.12 -6.43 6.36
N LEU A 710 8.91 -6.10 5.92
CA LEU A 710 8.63 -5.61 4.57
C LEU A 710 9.34 -4.28 4.27
N ALA A 711 9.33 -3.32 5.21
CA ALA A 711 10.07 -2.07 5.08
C ALA A 711 11.60 -2.29 4.96
N GLN A 712 12.14 -3.31 5.64
CA GLN A 712 13.52 -3.73 5.47
C GLN A 712 13.75 -4.38 4.09
N GLU A 713 12.88 -5.29 3.65
CA GLU A 713 12.97 -5.96 2.35
C GLU A 713 12.89 -4.95 1.18
N MET A 714 12.01 -3.95 1.27
CA MET A 714 11.94 -2.86 0.31
C MET A 714 13.26 -2.09 0.22
N ALA A 715 13.89 -1.76 1.35
CA ALA A 715 15.21 -1.13 1.36
C ALA A 715 16.33 -2.04 0.83
N GLU A 716 16.27 -3.36 1.08
CA GLU A 716 17.22 -4.35 0.58
C GLU A 716 17.14 -4.55 -0.94
N GLN A 717 15.92 -4.65 -1.49
CA GLN A 717 15.71 -4.85 -2.94
C GLN A 717 15.80 -3.55 -3.74
N GLY A 718 15.46 -2.40 -3.14
CA GLY A 718 15.44 -1.09 -3.80
C GLY A 718 16.76 -0.30 -3.75
N SER A 719 17.72 -0.71 -2.90
CA SER A 719 19.05 -0.08 -2.87
C SER A 719 19.87 -0.43 -4.12
N VAL A 720 20.34 0.60 -4.83
CA VAL A 720 21.05 0.45 -6.11
C VAL A 720 22.55 0.66 -5.92
N LEU A 721 23.36 -0.37 -6.20
CA LEU A 721 24.82 -0.23 -6.23
C LEU A 721 25.24 0.41 -7.57
N LEU A 722 25.50 1.71 -7.58
CA LEU A 722 25.83 2.46 -8.80
C LEU A 722 27.28 2.20 -9.25
N LYS A 723 28.21 2.10 -8.30
CA LYS A 723 29.65 1.90 -8.54
C LYS A 723 30.25 0.96 -7.50
N ASN A 724 31.13 0.04 -7.92
CA ASN A 724 31.98 -0.78 -7.04
C ASN A 724 33.32 -1.12 -7.70
N GLU A 725 34.25 -0.16 -7.71
CA GLU A 725 35.61 -0.39 -8.20
C GLU A 725 36.44 -1.22 -7.22
N ARG A 726 37.42 -1.96 -7.77
CA ARG A 726 38.47 -2.66 -7.02
C ARG A 726 37.91 -3.62 -5.92
N ALA A 727 36.68 -4.09 -6.10
CA ALA A 727 35.91 -4.92 -5.17
C ALA A 727 35.93 -4.40 -3.72
N VAL A 728 35.77 -3.09 -3.52
CA VAL A 728 35.72 -2.49 -2.17
C VAL A 728 34.54 -3.03 -1.35
N LEU A 729 33.39 -3.25 -2.01
CA LEU A 729 32.26 -3.98 -1.47
C LEU A 729 32.22 -5.42 -2.01
N PRO A 730 31.73 -6.41 -1.24
CA PRO A 730 31.29 -6.29 0.15
C PRO A 730 32.46 -6.11 1.15
N LEU A 731 32.16 -5.48 2.29
CA LEU A 731 33.04 -5.37 3.45
C LEU A 731 33.22 -6.73 4.12
N SER A 732 34.40 -6.98 4.68
CA SER A 732 34.64 -8.15 5.54
C SER A 732 35.94 -7.97 6.33
N ARG A 733 36.07 -8.71 7.44
CA ARG A 733 37.32 -8.84 8.21
C ARG A 733 38.55 -9.20 7.37
N GLY A 734 38.35 -9.95 6.28
CA GLY A 734 39.43 -10.34 5.36
C GLY A 734 40.00 -9.18 4.54
N LYS A 735 39.25 -8.08 4.38
CA LYS A 735 39.66 -6.88 3.64
C LYS A 735 40.06 -5.71 4.56
N TYR A 736 39.32 -5.47 5.65
CA TYR A 736 39.42 -4.23 6.43
C TYR A 736 39.45 -4.48 7.95
N GLY A 737 40.33 -3.78 8.66
CA GLY A 737 40.40 -3.79 10.13
C GLY A 737 39.79 -2.55 10.79
N ARG A 738 39.73 -1.41 10.09
CA ARG A 738 39.23 -0.13 10.61
C ARG A 738 38.36 0.59 9.58
N ILE A 739 37.12 0.86 9.95
CA ILE A 739 36.12 1.62 9.18
C ILE A 739 35.93 2.98 9.87
N ALA A 740 35.87 4.05 9.09
CA ALA A 740 35.33 5.33 9.54
C ALA A 740 34.03 5.66 8.82
N VAL A 741 33.04 6.12 9.57
CA VAL A 741 31.73 6.56 9.08
C VAL A 741 31.65 8.09 9.22
N PHE A 742 31.13 8.76 8.19
CA PHE A 742 31.03 10.22 8.11
C PHE A 742 29.61 10.66 7.73
N GLY A 743 29.19 11.83 8.24
CA GLY A 743 27.88 12.43 7.99
C GLY A 743 26.79 11.98 8.96
N VAL A 744 25.94 12.92 9.39
CA VAL A 744 24.85 12.64 10.35
C VAL A 744 23.80 11.66 9.83
N ASP A 745 23.66 11.53 8.52
CA ASP A 745 22.73 10.57 7.90
C ASP A 745 23.14 9.10 8.11
N GLY A 746 24.35 8.86 8.61
CA GLY A 746 24.73 7.55 9.12
C GLY A 746 24.14 7.23 10.50
N THR A 747 23.59 8.20 11.25
CA THR A 747 23.10 7.99 12.63
C THR A 747 21.57 7.87 12.68
N GLU A 748 20.97 7.98 13.86
CA GLU A 748 19.53 8.08 14.09
C GLU A 748 18.86 9.28 13.37
N ARG A 749 19.66 10.22 12.84
CA ARG A 749 19.21 11.42 12.10
C ARG A 749 19.03 11.23 10.60
N SER A 750 19.21 10.01 10.10
CA SER A 750 19.09 9.63 8.69
C SER A 750 17.80 10.15 8.05
N GLN A 751 17.89 10.79 6.88
CA GLN A 751 16.71 11.13 6.08
C GLN A 751 16.10 9.85 5.50
N VAL A 752 15.04 9.36 6.16
CA VAL A 752 14.37 8.09 5.85
C VAL A 752 13.13 8.22 4.95
N SER A 753 12.60 9.43 4.78
CA SER A 753 11.36 9.74 4.03
C SER A 753 11.33 11.23 3.67
N GLU A 754 10.32 11.68 2.92
CA GLU A 754 10.03 13.11 2.65
C GLU A 754 9.61 13.88 3.93
N ASN A 755 9.32 15.18 3.84
CA ASN A 755 8.99 16.05 5.00
C ASN A 755 7.53 16.57 4.99
N HIS A 756 6.86 16.56 3.84
CA HIS A 756 5.53 17.08 3.51
C HIS A 756 4.96 16.29 2.33
N GLY A 757 3.64 16.36 2.07
CA GLY A 757 2.98 15.66 0.96
C GLY A 757 2.52 14.24 1.33
N GLY A 758 1.79 14.13 2.44
CA GLY A 758 1.35 12.82 2.96
C GLY A 758 2.39 12.05 3.75
N PHE A 759 3.43 12.73 4.25
CA PHE A 759 4.53 12.15 5.02
C PHE A 759 4.10 11.58 6.40
N VAL A 760 4.72 10.44 6.76
CA VAL A 760 4.68 9.73 8.04
C VAL A 760 5.47 10.45 9.15
N ILE A 761 4.86 11.48 9.76
CA ILE A 761 5.38 12.10 10.99
C ILE A 761 4.93 11.23 12.18
N ASP A 762 5.78 10.31 12.64
CA ASP A 762 5.55 9.47 13.83
C ASP A 762 6.65 9.69 14.88
N GLU A 763 6.29 10.27 16.03
CA GLU A 763 7.19 10.52 17.17
C GLU A 763 7.69 9.22 17.83
N THR A 764 7.02 8.09 17.58
CA THR A 764 7.43 6.74 18.03
C THR A 764 8.33 6.02 17.02
N MET A 765 8.64 6.64 15.87
CA MET A 765 9.52 6.06 14.86
C MET A 765 10.93 5.83 15.42
N VAL A 766 11.33 4.56 15.48
CA VAL A 766 12.72 4.16 15.76
C VAL A 766 13.44 3.90 14.45
N VAL A 767 14.23 4.88 14.00
CA VAL A 767 15.17 4.73 12.86
C VAL A 767 16.31 3.81 13.28
N GLN A 768 16.50 2.71 12.54
CA GLN A 768 17.67 1.85 12.70
C GLN A 768 18.90 2.54 12.10
N ALA A 769 19.69 3.19 12.94
CA ALA A 769 20.89 3.93 12.55
C ALA A 769 21.91 3.04 11.82
N PRO A 770 22.29 3.35 10.56
CA PRO A 770 23.29 2.58 9.81
C PRO A 770 24.64 2.45 10.52
N LEU A 771 25.11 3.50 11.19
CA LEU A 771 26.33 3.52 12.00
C LEU A 771 26.31 2.46 13.11
N ASP A 772 25.19 2.32 13.82
CA ASP A 772 25.09 1.35 14.91
C ASP A 772 24.93 -0.08 14.39
N ALA A 773 24.30 -0.26 13.24
CA ALA A 773 24.28 -1.53 12.53
C ALA A 773 25.71 -1.95 12.08
N ILE A 774 26.44 -1.05 11.43
CA ILE A 774 27.85 -1.24 11.04
C ILE A 774 28.74 -1.47 12.27
N ARG A 775 28.53 -0.77 13.40
CA ARG A 775 29.23 -1.01 14.68
C ARG A 775 28.93 -2.39 15.25
N ARG A 776 27.67 -2.83 15.28
CA ARG A 776 27.26 -4.18 15.74
C ARG A 776 27.92 -5.25 14.88
N ARG A 777 27.93 -5.10 13.55
CA ARG A 777 28.61 -6.03 12.64
C ARG A 777 30.13 -6.02 12.83
N GLY A 778 30.73 -4.83 12.90
CA GLY A 778 32.16 -4.67 13.14
C GLY A 778 32.62 -5.28 14.47
N ALA A 779 31.84 -5.14 15.54
CA ALA A 779 32.12 -5.80 16.81
C ALA A 779 32.09 -7.34 16.69
N ARG A 780 31.14 -7.91 15.93
CA ARG A 780 31.07 -9.36 15.64
C ARG A 780 32.26 -9.84 14.78
N GLU A 781 32.69 -9.03 13.80
CA GLU A 781 33.81 -9.37 12.90
C GLU A 781 35.20 -8.92 13.39
N ASN A 782 35.33 -8.31 14.57
CA ASN A 782 36.58 -7.71 15.07
C ASN A 782 37.15 -6.64 14.09
N ILE A 783 36.28 -5.73 13.65
CA ILE A 783 36.58 -4.54 12.85
C ILE A 783 36.25 -3.31 13.70
N SER A 784 37.20 -2.39 13.86
CA SER A 784 36.99 -1.14 14.59
C SER A 784 36.18 -0.16 13.75
N VAL A 785 35.05 0.33 14.29
CA VAL A 785 34.19 1.31 13.60
C VAL A 785 34.21 2.62 14.38
N SER A 786 34.69 3.69 13.72
CA SER A 786 34.75 5.04 14.26
C SER A 786 33.82 5.98 13.49
N TYR A 787 33.44 7.11 14.10
CA TYR A 787 32.52 8.08 13.52
C TYR A 787 33.10 9.50 13.61
N SER A 788 32.82 10.32 12.61
CA SER A 788 32.93 11.78 12.68
C SER A 788 31.70 12.40 12.01
N GLU A 789 31.11 13.41 12.64
CA GLU A 789 30.04 14.21 12.04
C GLU A 789 30.51 14.85 10.72
N MET A 790 31.66 15.55 10.77
CA MET A 790 32.22 16.41 9.73
C MET A 790 31.29 17.56 9.30
N TYR A 791 30.12 17.24 8.76
CA TYR A 791 29.05 18.12 8.33
C TYR A 791 27.84 17.95 9.27
N PRO A 792 27.25 19.03 9.83
CA PRO A 792 26.10 18.95 10.73
C PRO A 792 24.80 18.46 10.06
N GLY A 793 24.80 18.29 8.74
CA GLY A 793 23.69 17.75 7.97
C GLY A 793 22.81 18.80 7.31
N THR A 794 21.75 18.32 6.68
CA THR A 794 20.83 19.08 5.83
C THR A 794 19.62 19.68 6.56
N GLY A 795 19.42 19.36 7.85
CA GLY A 795 18.29 19.78 8.66
C GLY A 795 18.45 21.13 9.38
N GLN A 796 17.51 21.42 10.29
CA GLN A 796 17.52 22.64 11.10
C GLN A 796 18.69 22.69 12.08
N PHE A 797 19.46 23.77 12.08
CA PHE A 797 20.45 24.08 13.12
C PHE A 797 19.84 24.91 14.26
N PRO A 798 20.49 24.97 15.44
CA PRO A 798 20.05 25.82 16.54
C PRO A 798 19.90 27.29 16.12
N THR A 799 18.77 27.92 16.47
CA THR A 799 18.48 29.33 16.18
C THR A 799 19.63 30.24 16.65
N ILE A 800 20.06 31.20 15.82
CA ILE A 800 21.19 32.08 16.17
C ILE A 800 20.92 32.79 17.51
N PRO A 801 21.77 32.60 18.55
CA PRO A 801 21.58 33.24 19.84
C PRO A 801 21.94 34.72 19.76
N GLY A 802 21.20 35.56 20.49
CA GLY A 802 21.40 37.02 20.49
C GLY A 802 22.82 37.47 20.83
N SER A 803 23.57 36.68 21.62
CA SER A 803 24.98 36.91 21.94
C SER A 803 25.94 36.84 20.75
N MET A 804 25.50 36.38 19.57
CA MET A 804 26.24 36.43 18.31
C MET A 804 25.86 37.64 17.43
N PHE A 805 25.05 38.57 17.96
CA PHE A 805 24.76 39.86 17.35
C PHE A 805 25.26 41.01 18.21
N ALA A 806 25.76 42.07 17.58
CA ALA A 806 26.15 43.30 18.27
C ALA A 806 24.97 43.85 19.11
N GLU A 807 25.27 44.31 20.32
CA GLU A 807 24.28 44.75 21.32
C GLU A 807 23.21 43.71 21.72
N GLY A 808 23.38 42.44 21.34
CA GLY A 808 22.45 41.36 21.68
C GLY A 808 21.19 41.29 20.81
N ARG A 809 21.14 42.01 19.66
CA ARG A 809 19.89 42.28 18.93
C ARG A 809 20.04 42.42 17.43
N VAL A 810 18.95 42.10 16.72
CA VAL A 810 18.75 42.29 15.27
C VAL A 810 17.61 43.27 15.05
N LYS A 811 17.75 44.21 14.11
CA LYS A 811 16.67 45.11 13.69
C LYS A 811 15.77 44.39 12.69
N ALA A 812 14.47 44.30 12.96
CA ALA A 812 13.47 43.75 12.04
C ALA A 812 12.56 44.87 11.53
N THR A 813 12.45 45.04 10.21
CA THR A 813 11.60 46.04 9.55
C THR A 813 10.52 45.33 8.73
N TYR A 814 9.26 45.75 8.88
CA TYR A 814 8.09 45.05 8.34
C TYR A 814 7.27 45.92 7.37
N TRP A 815 6.74 45.30 6.31
CA TRP A 815 5.82 45.88 5.34
C TRP A 815 4.59 44.98 5.16
N THR A 816 3.39 45.56 5.03
CA THR A 816 2.14 44.85 4.65
C THR A 816 2.07 44.59 3.14
N THR A 817 3.20 44.22 2.54
CA THR A 817 3.36 43.88 1.12
C THR A 817 4.37 42.76 0.99
N THR A 818 4.26 41.93 -0.03
CA THR A 818 5.15 40.77 -0.29
C THR A 818 6.47 41.16 -0.98
N ASN A 819 6.65 42.43 -1.31
CA ASN A 819 7.74 42.91 -2.18
C ASN A 819 8.54 44.08 -1.57
N PHE A 820 8.53 44.23 -0.24
CA PHE A 820 9.24 45.28 0.51
C PHE A 820 8.89 46.72 0.07
N SER A 821 7.67 46.93 -0.45
CA SER A 821 7.20 48.21 -1.00
C SER A 821 6.11 48.85 -0.15
N GLY A 822 5.81 50.12 -0.42
CA GLY A 822 4.90 50.93 0.39
C GLY A 822 5.55 51.50 1.66
N PRO A 823 4.76 52.07 2.58
CA PRO A 823 5.26 52.55 3.86
C PRO A 823 5.72 51.37 4.74
N ILE A 824 6.73 51.62 5.57
CA ILE A 824 7.10 50.70 6.66
C ILE A 824 5.94 50.65 7.65
N ASN A 825 5.44 49.46 7.95
CA ASN A 825 4.40 49.26 8.95
C ASN A 825 4.98 49.46 10.36
N GLN A 826 6.06 48.73 10.66
CA GLN A 826 6.74 48.82 11.95
C GLN A 826 8.23 48.43 11.86
N THR A 827 8.99 48.78 12.90
CA THR A 827 10.38 48.33 13.08
C THR A 827 10.60 47.96 14.54
N ALA A 828 11.10 46.76 14.79
CA ALA A 828 11.36 46.19 16.10
C ALA A 828 12.84 45.80 16.26
N PHE A 829 13.26 45.52 17.49
CA PHE A 829 14.52 44.84 17.77
C PHE A 829 14.23 43.50 18.43
N VAL A 830 14.70 42.42 17.80
CA VAL A 830 14.52 41.04 18.26
C VAL A 830 15.86 40.46 18.72
N SER A 831 15.85 39.54 19.68
CA SER A 831 17.07 38.87 20.17
C SER A 831 17.55 37.75 19.24
N ASN A 832 16.67 37.19 18.41
CA ASN A 832 16.97 36.18 17.40
C ASN A 832 15.96 36.23 16.25
N ILE A 833 16.18 35.43 15.20
CA ILE A 833 15.30 35.34 14.03
C ILE A 833 14.57 34.01 14.08
N THR A 834 13.29 34.05 14.43
CA THR A 834 12.38 32.88 14.44
C THR A 834 10.94 33.30 14.21
N SER A 835 10.11 32.41 13.70
CA SER A 835 8.67 32.62 13.49
C SER A 835 7.99 33.15 14.76
N ALA A 836 8.37 32.66 15.94
CA ALA A 836 7.83 33.10 17.23
C ALA A 836 8.14 34.56 17.64
N THR A 837 8.82 35.38 16.81
CA THR A 837 9.15 36.79 17.10
C THR A 837 8.37 37.83 16.29
N TYR A 838 7.39 37.43 15.47
CA TYR A 838 6.55 38.39 14.76
C TYR A 838 5.53 39.08 15.71
N PRO A 839 5.33 40.41 15.59
CA PRO A 839 4.30 41.13 16.33
C PRO A 839 2.89 40.59 16.11
N ALA A 840 2.07 40.55 17.18
CA ALA A 840 0.75 39.91 17.22
C ALA A 840 -0.21 40.41 16.13
N GLU A 841 -0.09 41.66 15.70
CA GLU A 841 -0.93 42.29 14.68
C GLU A 841 -0.73 41.68 13.28
N LEU A 842 0.42 41.04 13.02
CA LEU A 842 0.71 40.35 11.76
C LEU A 842 0.13 38.92 11.69
N TRP A 843 -0.43 38.40 12.78
CA TRP A 843 -1.06 37.07 12.83
C TRP A 843 -2.60 37.14 12.78
N ALA A 844 -3.19 38.35 12.79
CA ALA A 844 -4.55 38.55 13.27
C ALA A 844 -5.69 38.28 12.27
N ALA A 845 -5.41 38.24 10.95
CA ALA A 845 -6.32 37.77 9.90
C ALA A 845 -5.63 37.74 8.51
N TRP A 846 -6.10 36.86 7.62
CA TRP A 846 -5.90 37.01 6.17
C TRP A 846 -6.77 38.16 5.60
N PRO A 847 -6.40 38.84 4.50
CA PRO A 847 -5.10 38.85 3.82
C PRO A 847 -4.19 39.95 4.36
N GLN A 848 -3.38 39.66 5.38
CA GLN A 848 -2.23 40.52 5.76
C GLN A 848 -0.90 39.83 5.48
N VAL A 849 -0.69 39.48 4.21
CA VAL A 849 0.61 39.09 3.67
C VAL A 849 1.67 40.16 3.97
N PHE A 850 2.84 39.73 4.44
CA PHE A 850 3.92 40.65 4.81
C PHE A 850 5.29 40.23 4.28
N SER A 851 6.19 41.19 4.26
CA SER A 851 7.63 40.98 4.09
C SER A 851 8.39 41.60 5.26
N CYS A 852 9.50 40.98 5.62
CA CYS A 852 10.35 41.39 6.75
C CYS A 852 11.82 41.43 6.31
N ARG A 853 12.51 42.52 6.62
CA ARG A 853 13.96 42.65 6.47
C ARG A 853 14.59 42.69 7.85
N TYR A 854 15.42 41.68 8.14
CA TYR A 854 16.28 41.64 9.32
C TYR A 854 17.66 42.20 8.97
N GLU A 855 18.20 43.07 9.81
CA GLU A 855 19.52 43.70 9.66
C GLU A 855 20.28 43.67 10.99
N GLY A 856 21.53 43.21 10.96
CA GLY A 856 22.37 43.17 12.16
C GLY A 856 23.86 43.05 11.84
N ILE A 857 24.70 43.22 12.86
CA ILE A 857 26.12 42.87 12.81
C ILE A 857 26.28 41.54 13.52
N PHE A 858 26.62 40.50 12.75
CA PHE A 858 26.92 39.17 13.26
C PHE A 858 28.39 39.11 13.71
N GLN A 859 28.62 38.52 14.88
CA GLN A 859 29.93 38.47 15.55
C GLN A 859 30.35 37.00 15.73
N PRO A 860 31.23 36.47 14.84
CA PRO A 860 31.73 35.10 14.94
C PRO A 860 32.51 34.91 16.25
N ASN A 861 32.15 33.89 17.01
CA ASN A 861 32.82 33.49 18.26
C ASN A 861 34.05 32.57 18.03
N THR A 862 34.17 31.97 16.84
CA THR A 862 35.17 30.99 16.45
C THR A 862 35.60 31.23 14.99
N SER A 863 36.63 30.53 14.52
CA SER A 863 37.13 30.62 13.14
C SER A 863 36.98 29.28 12.45
N GLY A 864 36.32 29.29 11.28
CA GLY A 864 36.03 28.10 10.49
C GLY A 864 34.89 28.33 9.50
N ILE A 865 34.42 27.24 8.89
CA ILE A 865 33.23 27.23 8.03
C ILE A 865 31.99 27.16 8.93
N TYR A 866 31.19 28.22 8.95
CA TYR A 866 29.87 28.27 9.57
C TYR A 866 28.82 27.79 8.58
N HIS A 867 27.90 26.95 9.05
CA HIS A 867 26.75 26.47 8.29
C HIS A 867 25.49 27.19 8.80
N PHE A 868 24.64 27.65 7.89
CA PHE A 868 23.40 28.37 8.20
C PHE A 868 22.22 27.60 7.62
N SER A 869 21.18 27.39 8.43
CA SER A 869 19.91 26.80 7.99
C SER A 869 18.83 27.86 8.00
N ILE A 870 18.22 28.15 6.84
CA ILE A 870 16.95 28.86 6.79
C ILE A 870 15.84 27.80 6.83
N VAL A 871 14.92 27.90 7.78
CA VAL A 871 13.77 27.00 7.92
C VAL A 871 12.49 27.82 7.90
N GLY A 872 11.58 27.55 6.98
CA GLY A 872 10.34 28.33 6.86
C GLY A 872 9.59 28.14 5.55
N GLN A 873 8.65 29.06 5.31
CA GLN A 873 7.80 29.10 4.12
C GLN A 873 8.08 30.37 3.30
N GLY A 874 7.56 30.46 2.08
CA GLY A 874 7.67 31.64 1.22
C GLY A 874 9.02 31.79 0.52
N ASP A 875 9.52 33.03 0.47
CA ASP A 875 10.83 33.39 -0.05
C ASP A 875 11.71 33.97 1.08
N ALA A 876 12.97 33.54 1.19
CA ALA A 876 13.91 34.01 2.20
C ALA A 876 15.36 33.98 1.70
N VAL A 877 16.01 35.14 1.63
CA VAL A 877 17.39 35.29 1.12
C VAL A 877 18.31 35.83 2.21
N LEU A 878 19.29 35.02 2.62
CA LEU A 878 20.32 35.38 3.59
C LEU A 878 21.53 35.98 2.87
N TYR A 879 21.98 37.14 3.36
CA TYR A 879 23.19 37.82 2.91
C TYR A 879 24.19 38.00 4.06
N LEU A 880 25.48 37.77 3.77
CA LEU A 880 26.61 38.17 4.62
C LEU A 880 27.59 39.04 3.81
N ASP A 881 27.94 40.22 4.33
CA ASP A 881 28.76 41.24 3.63
C ASP A 881 28.28 41.46 2.17
N ASP A 882 26.95 41.62 2.02
CA ASP A 882 26.18 41.79 0.76
C ASP A 882 26.24 40.61 -0.24
N ARG A 883 26.84 39.46 0.11
CA ARG A 883 26.83 38.22 -0.69
C ARG A 883 25.70 37.30 -0.25
N VAL A 884 24.97 36.70 -1.21
CA VAL A 884 23.99 35.63 -0.91
C VAL A 884 24.72 34.40 -0.34
N ILE A 885 24.19 33.87 0.77
CA ILE A 885 24.71 32.69 1.48
C ILE A 885 23.72 31.52 1.43
N ALA A 886 22.42 31.80 1.53
CA ALA A 886 21.33 30.84 1.35
C ALA A 886 20.14 31.55 0.67
N ASN A 887 19.40 30.79 -0.14
CA ASN A 887 18.24 31.28 -0.87
C ASN A 887 17.12 30.23 -0.82
N MET A 888 16.11 30.48 0.00
CA MET A 888 14.84 29.78 -0.05
C MET A 888 13.93 30.58 -0.99
N SER A 889 13.28 29.92 -1.94
CA SER A 889 12.33 30.59 -2.81
C SER A 889 11.18 29.65 -3.16
N LYS A 890 9.98 30.23 -3.28
CA LYS A 890 8.74 29.55 -3.67
C LYS A 890 8.39 28.32 -2.82
N ALA A 891 8.62 28.38 -1.51
CA ALA A 891 8.24 27.30 -0.59
C ALA A 891 6.80 27.45 -0.10
N ASN A 892 5.88 26.57 -0.52
CA ASN A 892 4.50 26.55 0.01
C ASN A 892 4.46 26.06 1.48
N PHE A 893 5.30 25.08 1.81
CA PHE A 893 5.40 24.48 3.15
C PHE A 893 6.79 24.70 3.77
N ALA A 894 7.01 24.21 4.99
CA ALA A 894 8.13 24.58 5.86
C ALA A 894 9.45 23.88 5.46
N ASN A 895 10.07 24.33 4.37
CA ASN A 895 11.30 23.74 3.86
C ASN A 895 12.54 24.22 4.63
N THR A 896 13.64 23.46 4.52
CA THR A 896 14.98 23.82 5.03
C THR A 896 15.95 24.00 3.88
N VAL A 897 16.60 25.16 3.79
CA VAL A 897 17.72 25.39 2.86
C VAL A 897 19.01 25.72 3.61
N GLN A 898 20.12 25.27 3.03
CA GLN A 898 21.45 25.35 3.61
C GLN A 898 22.29 26.45 2.97
N GLY A 899 23.16 27.07 3.77
CA GLY A 899 24.14 28.05 3.33
C GLY A 899 25.45 27.94 4.11
N ILE A 900 26.54 28.43 3.55
CA ILE A 900 27.90 28.28 4.12
C ILE A 900 28.70 29.57 4.04
N ALA A 901 29.50 29.86 5.08
CA ALA A 901 30.45 30.97 5.06
C ALA A 901 31.70 30.67 5.91
N SER A 902 32.89 30.88 5.34
CA SER A 902 34.15 30.86 6.09
C SER A 902 34.33 32.18 6.84
N LEU A 903 34.21 32.17 8.17
CA LEU A 903 34.26 33.36 9.03
C LEU A 903 35.44 33.30 10.02
N THR A 904 35.75 34.44 10.63
CA THR A 904 36.89 34.61 11.55
C THR A 904 36.43 35.19 12.88
N ALA A 905 36.86 34.59 13.98
CA ALA A 905 36.52 35.01 15.33
C ALA A 905 36.79 36.51 15.56
N GLY A 906 35.80 37.24 16.08
CA GLY A 906 35.93 38.66 16.40
C GLY A 906 35.99 39.62 15.20
N LYS A 907 35.78 39.15 13.96
CA LYS A 907 35.56 40.03 12.80
C LYS A 907 34.07 40.22 12.58
N ASP A 908 33.58 41.45 12.78
CA ASP A 908 32.21 41.84 12.46
C ASP A 908 31.85 41.54 10.99
N VAL A 909 30.61 41.05 10.78
CA VAL A 909 30.03 40.73 9.47
C VAL A 909 28.65 41.36 9.38
N ARG A 910 28.29 42.02 8.26
CA ARG A 910 26.92 42.52 8.08
C ARG A 910 26.01 41.36 7.70
N LEU A 911 25.01 41.06 8.52
CA LEU A 911 23.97 40.08 8.22
C LEU A 911 22.68 40.80 7.79
N ARG A 912 22.10 40.36 6.66
CA ARG A 912 20.74 40.72 6.24
C ARG A 912 19.96 39.47 5.88
N LEU A 913 18.73 39.33 6.36
CA LEU A 913 17.78 38.31 5.88
C LEU A 913 16.55 39.03 5.34
N ASP A 914 16.27 38.85 4.06
CA ASP A 914 15.08 39.39 3.38
C ASP A 914 14.06 38.25 3.24
N TYR A 915 12.90 38.39 3.90
CA TYR A 915 11.82 37.39 3.97
C TYR A 915 10.52 37.92 3.36
N SER A 916 9.77 37.07 2.66
CA SER A 916 8.42 37.35 2.17
C SER A 916 7.51 36.13 2.33
N MET A 917 6.32 36.37 2.87
CA MET A 917 5.27 35.35 3.04
C MET A 917 4.48 35.07 1.75
N GLY A 918 4.76 35.78 0.65
CA GLY A 918 3.92 35.80 -0.57
C GLY A 918 3.77 34.50 -1.36
N TYR A 919 4.38 33.40 -0.90
CA TYR A 919 4.26 32.06 -1.50
C TYR A 919 3.87 30.96 -0.49
N SER A 920 3.74 31.33 0.79
CA SER A 920 3.41 30.43 1.90
C SER A 920 1.94 29.99 1.87
N LEU A 921 1.64 28.76 2.29
CA LEU A 921 0.28 28.34 2.63
C LEU A 921 -0.08 28.64 4.08
N SER A 922 -1.37 28.80 4.36
CA SER A 922 -1.90 29.25 5.65
C SER A 922 -2.09 28.08 6.62
N THR A 923 -1.07 27.24 6.77
CA THR A 923 -1.15 26.00 7.57
C THR A 923 -0.03 25.92 8.62
N GLY A 924 -0.40 26.09 9.89
CA GLY A 924 0.34 25.63 11.08
C GLY A 924 1.68 26.30 11.46
N ALA A 925 2.45 26.84 10.52
CA ALA A 925 3.87 27.21 10.74
C ALA A 925 4.32 28.50 10.03
N TYR A 926 3.58 29.59 10.22
CA TYR A 926 3.85 30.90 9.62
C TYR A 926 5.26 31.44 9.99
N GLY A 927 6.19 31.50 9.02
CA GLY A 927 7.41 32.29 9.17
C GLY A 927 8.70 31.73 8.61
N VAL A 928 9.80 32.32 9.11
CA VAL A 928 11.18 31.88 8.91
C VAL A 928 11.97 31.90 10.22
N THR A 929 12.80 30.88 10.41
CA THR A 929 13.81 30.77 11.47
C THR A 929 15.20 30.66 10.85
N LEU A 930 16.16 31.39 11.42
CA LEU A 930 17.57 31.30 11.02
C LEU A 930 18.36 30.56 12.09
N GLY A 931 18.87 29.38 11.73
CA GLY A 931 19.78 28.57 12.54
C GLY A 931 21.23 28.70 12.08
N VAL A 932 22.18 28.39 12.98
CA VAL A 932 23.61 28.34 12.69
C VAL A 932 24.29 27.18 13.41
N ASP A 933 25.16 26.46 12.70
CA ASP A 933 26.20 25.63 13.29
C ASP A 933 27.54 26.38 13.32
N VAL A 934 28.28 26.21 14.42
CA VAL A 934 29.38 27.10 14.80
C VAL A 934 30.69 26.62 14.19
N GLY A 935 31.31 27.49 13.38
CA GLY A 935 32.45 27.11 12.53
C GLY A 935 33.69 26.63 13.29
N ASN A 936 33.91 25.31 13.25
CA ASN A 936 34.93 24.63 14.04
C ASN A 936 35.99 23.95 13.16
N SER A 937 37.11 24.64 12.92
CA SER A 937 38.25 24.09 12.16
C SER A 937 38.80 22.77 12.73
N LYS A 938 38.67 22.54 14.06
CA LYS A 938 39.13 21.30 14.70
C LYS A 938 38.28 20.09 14.29
N ARG A 939 36.96 20.25 14.10
CA ARG A 939 36.06 19.19 13.59
C ARG A 939 36.50 18.72 12.20
N HIS A 940 36.90 19.66 11.35
CA HIS A 940 37.42 19.38 10.00
C HIS A 940 38.73 18.61 10.05
N GLU A 941 39.73 19.11 10.78
CA GLU A 941 41.02 18.44 10.99
C GLU A 941 40.86 17.01 11.51
N ASP A 942 39.99 16.79 12.50
CA ASP A 942 39.82 15.48 13.12
C ASP A 942 39.07 14.49 12.22
N ALA A 943 38.16 14.98 11.35
CA ALA A 943 37.55 14.16 10.31
C ALA A 943 38.59 13.68 9.27
N LEU A 944 39.44 14.57 8.77
CA LEU A 944 40.51 14.22 7.83
C LEU A 944 41.54 13.26 8.46
N ALA A 945 41.93 13.53 9.71
CA ALA A 945 42.83 12.69 10.48
C ALA A 945 42.22 11.33 10.89
N LEU A 946 40.89 11.18 10.80
CA LEU A 946 40.20 9.89 10.94
C LEU A 946 40.19 9.13 9.60
N ALA A 947 39.96 9.82 8.47
CA ALA A 947 40.01 9.23 7.14
C ALA A 947 41.38 8.63 6.81
N GLU A 948 42.47 9.39 7.03
CA GLU A 948 43.86 8.94 6.81
C GLU A 948 44.25 7.72 7.67
N LYS A 949 43.71 7.64 8.89
CA LYS A 949 43.97 6.50 9.79
C LYS A 949 43.21 5.24 9.39
N SER A 950 42.10 5.34 8.66
CA SER A 950 41.19 4.22 8.42
C SER A 950 41.62 3.33 7.25
N ASP A 951 41.00 2.17 7.12
CA ASP A 951 41.23 1.25 5.99
C ASP A 951 40.14 1.41 4.91
N VAL A 952 38.96 1.87 5.29
CA VAL A 952 37.89 2.39 4.41
C VAL A 952 37.09 3.50 5.10
N SER A 953 36.69 4.51 4.33
CA SER A 953 35.73 5.56 4.72
C SER A 953 34.37 5.30 4.08
N ILE A 954 33.31 5.38 4.88
CA ILE A 954 31.91 5.34 4.43
C ILE A 954 31.31 6.72 4.69
N ILE A 955 30.86 7.42 3.66
CA ILE A 955 30.30 8.77 3.76
C ILE A 955 28.81 8.69 3.44
N PHE A 956 27.96 9.09 4.38
CA PHE A 956 26.54 9.29 4.15
C PHE A 956 26.30 10.74 3.71
N ALA A 957 25.52 10.92 2.65
CA ALA A 957 25.10 12.23 2.16
C ALA A 957 23.61 12.22 1.81
N SER A 958 22.95 13.36 2.01
CA SER A 958 21.49 13.49 1.85
C SER A 958 21.07 14.78 1.15
N ASP A 959 19.80 14.82 0.75
CA ASP A 959 19.04 16.04 0.54
C ASP A 959 17.78 16.04 1.43
N ARG A 960 16.95 17.08 1.35
CA ARG A 960 15.68 17.22 2.10
C ARG A 960 14.56 17.84 1.25
N PHE A 961 14.49 17.45 -0.03
CA PHE A 961 13.41 17.92 -0.91
C PHE A 961 12.10 17.20 -0.61
N SER A 962 10.98 17.91 -0.79
CA SER A 962 9.65 17.46 -0.40
C SER A 962 8.59 18.39 -1.01
N GLU A 963 7.33 17.94 -1.05
CA GLU A 963 6.20 18.72 -1.55
C GLU A 963 6.22 20.22 -1.19
N GLY A 964 5.90 21.05 -2.18
CA GLY A 964 5.68 22.48 -2.06
C GLY A 964 6.92 23.33 -2.31
N ALA A 965 8.08 22.75 -2.63
CA ALA A 965 9.31 23.49 -2.91
C ALA A 965 10.25 22.72 -3.87
N ASP A 966 10.09 22.97 -5.18
CA ASP A 966 10.99 22.42 -6.21
C ASP A 966 12.47 22.79 -5.96
N ASN A 967 13.38 21.92 -6.39
CA ASN A 967 14.80 22.06 -6.12
C ASN A 967 15.43 23.23 -6.91
N ASN A 968 15.67 24.34 -6.21
CA ASN A 968 16.32 25.55 -6.74
C ASN A 968 17.86 25.52 -6.71
N LEU A 969 18.50 24.48 -6.12
CA LEU A 969 19.97 24.33 -6.08
C LEU A 969 20.54 23.69 -7.35
N GLY A 970 19.68 23.16 -8.23
CA GLY A 970 20.14 22.21 -9.24
C GLY A 970 20.40 20.83 -8.62
N LEU A 971 21.09 19.95 -9.34
CA LEU A 971 21.26 18.55 -8.93
C LEU A 971 22.55 18.31 -8.13
N SER A 972 23.12 19.34 -7.52
CA SER A 972 24.25 19.22 -6.58
C SER A 972 23.76 18.82 -5.18
N LEU A 973 24.61 18.23 -4.35
CA LEU A 973 24.25 17.92 -2.97
C LEU A 973 24.15 19.20 -2.13
N PRO A 974 23.13 19.37 -1.25
CA PRO A 974 22.99 20.58 -0.43
C PRO A 974 24.19 20.85 0.50
N GLY A 975 24.42 22.13 0.81
CA GLY A 975 25.53 22.57 1.66
C GLY A 975 26.88 22.48 0.94
N GLU A 976 27.83 21.77 1.54
CA GLU A 976 29.19 21.55 0.99
C GLU A 976 29.55 20.06 0.82
N GLN A 977 28.56 19.17 0.88
CA GLN A 977 28.76 17.72 0.86
C GLN A 977 29.63 17.25 -0.33
N ASP A 978 29.42 17.81 -1.53
CA ASP A 978 30.25 17.52 -2.72
C ASP A 978 31.74 17.81 -2.52
N ALA A 979 32.09 18.87 -1.78
CA ALA A 979 33.47 19.24 -1.48
C ALA A 979 34.07 18.34 -0.38
N LEU A 980 33.29 18.05 0.66
CA LEU A 980 33.74 17.20 1.78
C LEU A 980 33.95 15.74 1.35
N ILE A 981 33.12 15.20 0.45
CA ILE A 981 33.30 13.87 -0.16
C ILE A 981 34.62 13.81 -0.93
N ALA A 982 34.90 14.82 -1.76
CA ALA A 982 36.18 14.93 -2.48
C ALA A 982 37.36 15.02 -1.50
N GLU A 983 37.28 15.84 -0.46
CA GLU A 983 38.37 16.03 0.49
C GLU A 983 38.68 14.75 1.30
N ILE A 984 37.66 14.03 1.81
CA ILE A 984 37.86 12.70 2.41
C ILE A 984 38.49 11.74 1.40
N ALA A 985 38.04 11.74 0.14
CA ALA A 985 38.59 10.86 -0.89
C ALA A 985 40.08 11.11 -1.18
N THR A 986 40.59 12.34 -1.00
CA THR A 986 42.04 12.60 -1.08
C THR A 986 42.86 12.05 0.10
N ARG A 987 42.21 11.68 1.22
CA ARG A 987 42.87 11.23 2.46
C ARG A 987 42.66 9.75 2.79
N SER A 988 41.54 9.19 2.38
CA SER A 988 41.23 7.78 2.65
C SER A 988 41.94 6.84 1.66
N LYS A 989 42.16 5.60 2.09
CA LYS A 989 42.65 4.52 1.21
C LYS A 989 41.58 3.98 0.26
N LYS A 990 40.32 4.10 0.69
CA LYS A 990 39.11 3.55 0.07
C LYS A 990 37.91 4.39 0.50
N THR A 991 37.11 4.87 -0.45
CA THR A 991 35.91 5.66 -0.12
C THR A 991 34.65 5.03 -0.72
N ILE A 992 33.64 4.85 0.12
CA ILE A 992 32.29 4.43 -0.23
C ILE A 992 31.36 5.61 0.08
N VAL A 993 30.47 5.96 -0.85
CA VAL A 993 29.43 6.98 -0.62
C VAL A 993 28.06 6.29 -0.63
N ILE A 994 27.21 6.67 0.33
CA ILE A 994 25.83 6.20 0.47
C ILE A 994 24.93 7.43 0.37
N LEU A 995 23.98 7.39 -0.58
CA LEU A 995 23.15 8.53 -0.98
C LEU A 995 21.70 8.34 -0.55
N ASN A 996 21.28 9.14 0.44
CA ASN A 996 19.90 9.27 0.88
C ASN A 996 19.27 10.51 0.21
N THR A 997 19.03 10.44 -1.11
CA THR A 997 18.52 11.57 -1.90
C THR A 997 17.12 11.29 -2.45
N ASN A 998 16.32 12.36 -2.60
CA ASN A 998 14.97 12.32 -3.16
C ASN A 998 14.99 11.86 -4.63
N SER A 999 15.97 12.35 -5.39
CA SER A 999 16.12 12.06 -6.82
C SER A 999 17.59 11.93 -7.25
N ALA A 1000 17.83 11.96 -8.56
CA ALA A 1000 19.15 11.86 -9.15
C ALA A 1000 20.04 13.08 -8.83
N VAL A 1001 21.28 12.84 -8.40
CA VAL A 1001 22.27 13.89 -8.12
C VAL A 1001 23.50 13.79 -9.03
N LEU A 1002 24.17 14.93 -9.22
CA LEU A 1002 25.51 15.02 -9.81
C LEU A 1002 26.53 14.46 -8.82
N MET A 1003 27.62 13.89 -9.35
CA MET A 1003 28.70 13.33 -8.55
C MET A 1003 30.06 13.80 -9.10
N PRO A 1004 30.44 15.08 -8.89
CA PRO A 1004 31.73 15.61 -9.38
C PRO A 1004 32.94 14.88 -8.78
N TRP A 1005 32.75 14.21 -7.65
CA TRP A 1005 33.71 13.37 -6.93
C TRP A 1005 33.70 11.89 -7.36
N LEU A 1006 32.85 11.44 -8.30
CA LEU A 1006 32.68 10.01 -8.63
C LEU A 1006 33.98 9.28 -9.01
N ASN A 1007 34.90 9.99 -9.66
CA ASN A 1007 36.20 9.45 -10.08
C ASN A 1007 37.23 9.38 -8.94
N GLN A 1008 36.90 9.88 -7.74
CA GLN A 1008 37.76 9.91 -6.56
C GLN A 1008 37.39 8.81 -5.54
N VAL A 1009 36.18 8.25 -5.63
CA VAL A 1009 35.65 7.24 -4.70
C VAL A 1009 35.64 5.84 -5.33
N ASP A 1010 35.72 4.78 -4.52
CA ASP A 1010 35.68 3.40 -5.01
C ASP A 1010 34.26 2.92 -5.29
N ALA A 1011 33.31 3.22 -4.40
CA ALA A 1011 31.92 2.75 -4.54
C ALA A 1011 30.90 3.84 -4.22
N VAL A 1012 29.72 3.68 -4.83
CA VAL A 1012 28.54 4.52 -4.58
C VAL A 1012 27.31 3.62 -4.53
N MET A 1013 26.52 3.76 -3.48
CA MET A 1013 25.23 3.09 -3.30
C MET A 1013 24.13 4.15 -3.13
N GLN A 1014 23.06 4.02 -3.90
CA GLN A 1014 21.85 4.82 -3.77
C GLN A 1014 20.87 4.06 -2.89
N SER A 1015 20.64 4.57 -1.68
CA SER A 1015 19.65 4.05 -0.72
C SER A 1015 18.33 4.83 -0.78
N TRP A 1016 18.34 6.03 -1.36
CA TRP A 1016 17.21 6.97 -1.38
C TRP A 1016 16.72 7.27 0.05
N TYR A 1017 15.47 7.69 0.18
CA TYR A 1017 14.76 7.73 1.45
C TYR A 1017 14.30 6.30 1.84
N GLY A 1018 15.21 5.57 2.48
CA GLY A 1018 15.13 4.12 2.69
C GLY A 1018 14.27 3.60 3.85
N GLY A 1019 13.38 4.41 4.43
CA GLY A 1019 12.48 4.00 5.51
C GLY A 1019 13.17 3.73 6.86
N GLN A 1020 12.39 3.49 7.92
CA GLN A 1020 12.92 3.39 9.28
C GLN A 1020 13.85 2.18 9.56
N GLN A 1021 13.92 1.21 8.64
CA GLN A 1021 14.76 0.00 8.77
C GLN A 1021 16.09 0.06 7.98
N ILE A 1022 16.40 1.19 7.34
CA ILE A 1022 17.53 1.32 6.39
C ILE A 1022 18.87 0.83 6.94
N GLY A 1023 19.18 1.01 8.23
CA GLY A 1023 20.43 0.50 8.81
C GLY A 1023 20.56 -1.01 8.84
N LEU A 1024 19.46 -1.77 8.95
CA LEU A 1024 19.50 -3.24 8.91
C LEU A 1024 19.71 -3.75 7.48
N ALA A 1025 19.04 -3.12 6.51
CA ALA A 1025 19.25 -3.37 5.09
C ALA A 1025 20.70 -3.07 4.68
N LEU A 1026 21.23 -1.91 5.07
CA LEU A 1026 22.62 -1.53 4.80
C LEU A 1026 23.64 -2.41 5.54
N GLU A 1027 23.36 -2.94 6.74
CA GLU A 1027 24.23 -3.93 7.39
C GLU A 1027 24.40 -5.17 6.52
N ARG A 1028 23.30 -5.70 5.97
CA ARG A 1028 23.29 -6.91 5.13
C ARG A 1028 23.85 -6.66 3.73
N LEU A 1029 23.51 -5.54 3.10
CA LEU A 1029 24.05 -5.13 1.79
C LEU A 1029 25.55 -4.88 1.87
N LEU A 1030 26.03 -4.03 2.78
CA LEU A 1030 27.43 -3.61 2.81
C LEU A 1030 28.39 -4.74 3.16
N PHE A 1031 27.97 -5.72 3.98
CA PHE A 1031 28.79 -6.88 4.35
C PHE A 1031 28.57 -8.11 3.44
N GLY A 1032 27.64 -8.05 2.49
CA GLY A 1032 27.40 -9.14 1.54
C GLY A 1032 26.68 -10.35 2.12
N ASP A 1033 25.88 -10.16 3.18
CA ASP A 1033 24.88 -11.18 3.59
C ASP A 1033 23.82 -11.37 2.50
N ILE A 1034 23.61 -10.33 1.67
CA ILE A 1034 22.84 -10.35 0.43
C ILE A 1034 23.59 -9.59 -0.66
N SER A 1035 23.33 -9.93 -1.93
CA SER A 1035 23.84 -9.18 -3.09
C SER A 1035 22.90 -8.03 -3.44
N PRO A 1036 23.39 -6.78 -3.62
CA PRO A 1036 22.61 -5.68 -4.17
C PRO A 1036 21.96 -6.06 -5.50
N SER A 1037 20.71 -5.64 -5.69
CA SER A 1037 19.88 -6.07 -6.82
C SER A 1037 18.82 -5.04 -7.24
N GLY A 1038 18.88 -3.81 -6.70
CA GLY A 1038 18.10 -2.69 -7.20
C GLY A 1038 18.64 -2.17 -8.54
N LYS A 1039 17.77 -1.56 -9.34
CA LYS A 1039 18.04 -1.03 -10.68
C LYS A 1039 17.39 0.35 -10.83
N LEU A 1040 18.12 1.33 -11.34
CA LEU A 1040 17.67 2.73 -11.42
C LEU A 1040 16.33 2.90 -12.19
N PRO A 1041 15.28 3.46 -11.56
CA PRO A 1041 14.03 3.77 -12.25
C PRO A 1041 14.04 5.15 -12.95
N LEU A 1042 15.18 5.86 -12.94
CA LEU A 1042 15.42 7.12 -13.66
C LEU A 1042 16.89 7.27 -14.12
N THR A 1043 17.14 8.05 -15.16
CA THR A 1043 18.47 8.27 -15.74
C THR A 1043 19.23 9.39 -15.02
N PHE A 1044 20.43 9.10 -14.49
CA PHE A 1044 21.23 10.06 -13.74
C PHE A 1044 22.02 11.03 -14.66
N PRO A 1045 22.06 12.35 -14.37
CA PRO A 1045 22.77 13.33 -15.19
C PRO A 1045 24.28 13.31 -15.03
N ARG A 1046 25.01 13.54 -16.12
CA ARG A 1046 26.43 13.92 -16.08
C ARG A 1046 26.60 15.43 -15.85
N LYS A 1047 25.66 16.26 -16.30
CA LYS A 1047 25.61 17.72 -16.07
C LYS A 1047 24.17 18.20 -15.81
N LEU A 1048 24.01 19.37 -15.20
CA LEU A 1048 22.71 20.03 -15.02
C LEU A 1048 22.11 20.50 -16.36
N GLU A 1049 22.97 20.85 -17.32
CA GLU A 1049 22.62 21.27 -18.68
C GLU A 1049 22.04 20.12 -19.53
N ASP A 1050 22.14 18.87 -19.05
CA ASP A 1050 21.52 17.70 -19.64
C ASP A 1050 20.11 17.44 -19.04
N THR A 1051 19.48 18.42 -18.37
CA THR A 1051 18.23 18.29 -17.59
C THR A 1051 17.38 19.56 -17.74
N ILE A 1052 16.03 19.52 -17.60
CA ILE A 1052 15.26 20.75 -17.80
C ILE A 1052 15.17 21.48 -16.46
N ARG A 1053 15.51 22.77 -16.43
CA ARG A 1053 15.34 23.61 -15.23
C ARG A 1053 13.85 23.72 -14.87
N ILE A 1054 13.48 24.32 -13.75
CA ILE A 1054 12.07 24.45 -13.32
C ILE A 1054 11.64 25.92 -13.47
N THR A 1055 10.56 26.22 -14.22
CA THR A 1055 10.24 27.63 -14.57
C THR A 1055 9.25 28.29 -13.61
N SER A 1056 9.44 29.59 -13.42
CA SER A 1056 8.48 30.51 -12.82
C SER A 1056 7.31 30.90 -13.72
N ASP A 1057 7.28 30.51 -14.99
CA ASP A 1057 6.19 30.82 -15.93
C ASP A 1057 4.87 30.10 -15.58
N LEU A 1058 3.75 30.65 -16.06
CA LEU A 1058 2.41 30.07 -15.91
C LEU A 1058 1.93 29.31 -17.15
N GLU A 1059 2.64 29.37 -18.27
CA GLU A 1059 2.31 28.65 -19.51
C GLU A 1059 3.56 27.85 -19.92
N VAL A 1060 3.48 26.52 -19.87
CA VAL A 1060 4.63 25.61 -19.98
C VAL A 1060 4.40 24.58 -21.07
N GLU A 1061 5.18 24.65 -22.14
CA GLU A 1061 5.03 23.77 -23.32
C GLU A 1061 5.99 22.58 -23.22
N TYR A 1062 5.48 21.37 -23.46
CA TYR A 1062 6.26 20.12 -23.38
C TYR A 1062 6.86 19.81 -24.75
N GLU A 1063 7.76 20.70 -25.21
CA GLU A 1063 8.39 20.71 -26.54
C GLU A 1063 9.12 19.40 -26.92
N GLU A 1064 9.46 18.56 -25.94
CA GLU A 1064 10.14 17.29 -26.16
C GLU A 1064 9.28 16.20 -26.81
N GLY A 1065 7.95 16.31 -26.72
CA GLY A 1065 7.04 15.19 -26.92
C GLY A 1065 7.46 13.92 -26.16
N LEU A 1066 7.72 12.85 -26.91
CA LEU A 1066 8.06 11.52 -26.37
C LEU A 1066 9.47 11.40 -25.79
N TYR A 1067 10.35 12.38 -26.02
CA TYR A 1067 11.77 12.28 -25.66
C TYR A 1067 12.00 12.67 -24.19
N VAL A 1068 11.43 11.88 -23.26
CA VAL A 1068 11.55 12.04 -21.79
C VAL A 1068 12.41 10.92 -21.18
N GLY A 1069 13.32 11.27 -20.27
CA GLY A 1069 14.18 10.30 -19.60
C GLY A 1069 15.18 9.67 -20.58
N TYR A 1070 15.51 8.38 -20.41
CA TYR A 1070 16.45 7.65 -21.27
C TYR A 1070 16.15 7.76 -22.77
N ARG A 1071 14.86 7.89 -23.14
CA ARG A 1071 14.39 8.12 -24.52
C ARG A 1071 15.12 9.29 -25.20
N ARG A 1072 15.47 10.33 -24.42
CA ARG A 1072 16.29 11.46 -24.88
C ARG A 1072 17.78 11.16 -24.92
N PHE A 1073 18.31 10.45 -23.93
CA PHE A 1073 19.74 10.13 -23.86
C PHE A 1073 20.14 9.28 -25.06
N ASP A 1074 19.30 8.30 -25.40
CA ASP A 1074 19.37 7.57 -26.65
C ASP A 1074 19.14 8.50 -27.86
N GLY A 1075 18.04 9.26 -27.89
CA GLY A 1075 17.62 10.08 -29.03
C GLY A 1075 18.53 11.26 -29.41
N LEU A 1076 19.50 11.60 -28.55
CA LEU A 1076 20.52 12.64 -28.81
C LEU A 1076 21.95 12.16 -28.59
N GLU A 1077 22.18 10.85 -28.43
CA GLU A 1077 23.49 10.24 -28.23
C GLU A 1077 24.25 10.85 -27.02
N ILE A 1078 23.53 11.26 -25.97
CA ILE A 1078 24.11 11.83 -24.75
C ILE A 1078 24.42 10.71 -23.77
N GLU A 1079 25.68 10.61 -23.34
CA GLU A 1079 26.09 9.65 -22.31
C GLU A 1079 25.64 10.10 -20.90
N PRO A 1080 24.77 9.35 -20.20
CA PRO A 1080 24.37 9.68 -18.84
C PRO A 1080 25.49 9.40 -17.83
N LEU A 1081 25.30 9.77 -16.56
CA LEU A 1081 26.19 9.35 -15.48
C LEU A 1081 25.94 7.89 -15.10
N PHE A 1082 24.67 7.52 -15.01
CA PHE A 1082 24.18 6.14 -14.93
C PHE A 1082 22.87 6.03 -15.74
N PRO A 1083 22.71 5.03 -16.63
CA PRO A 1083 21.50 4.87 -17.45
C PRO A 1083 20.29 4.34 -16.66
N PHE A 1084 19.08 4.55 -17.20
CA PHE A 1084 17.87 3.85 -16.74
C PHE A 1084 18.07 2.33 -16.74
N GLY A 1085 17.61 1.67 -15.68
CA GLY A 1085 17.83 0.25 -15.43
C GLY A 1085 19.21 -0.10 -14.86
N HIS A 1086 20.15 0.85 -14.69
CA HIS A 1086 21.49 0.55 -14.16
C HIS A 1086 21.46 0.10 -12.70
N GLY A 1087 22.24 -0.93 -12.39
CA GLY A 1087 22.55 -1.32 -11.01
C GLY A 1087 23.47 -2.53 -11.00
N LEU A 1088 24.55 -2.44 -10.21
CA LEU A 1088 25.54 -3.50 -10.06
C LEU A 1088 25.12 -4.49 -8.96
N THR A 1089 25.77 -5.65 -8.96
CA THR A 1089 25.62 -6.70 -7.95
C THR A 1089 26.99 -7.26 -7.55
N TYR A 1090 27.05 -8.25 -6.65
CA TYR A 1090 28.32 -8.87 -6.22
C TYR A 1090 28.72 -10.10 -7.04
N THR A 1091 27.80 -10.68 -7.80
CA THR A 1091 28.07 -11.74 -8.78
C THR A 1091 28.15 -11.19 -10.21
N SER A 1092 28.27 -12.09 -11.19
CA SER A 1092 28.15 -11.78 -12.63
C SER A 1092 26.99 -12.55 -13.25
N PHE A 1093 26.35 -11.97 -14.26
CA PHE A 1093 25.26 -12.58 -15.01
C PHE A 1093 25.52 -12.57 -16.51
N GLU A 1094 25.15 -13.66 -17.18
CA GLU A 1094 25.18 -13.80 -18.64
C GLU A 1094 23.79 -14.12 -19.19
N LEU A 1095 23.49 -13.56 -20.37
CA LEU A 1095 22.30 -13.86 -21.15
C LEU A 1095 22.68 -14.72 -22.36
N GLY A 1096 21.93 -15.81 -22.57
CA GLY A 1096 22.05 -16.66 -23.74
C GLY A 1096 21.43 -16.07 -25.00
N GLU A 1097 21.29 -16.91 -26.03
CA GLU A 1097 20.58 -16.60 -27.27
C GLU A 1097 19.14 -16.12 -26.99
N LEU A 1098 18.80 -14.92 -27.45
CA LEU A 1098 17.43 -14.41 -27.45
C LEU A 1098 16.60 -15.11 -28.53
N ARG A 1099 15.48 -15.71 -28.12
CA ARG A 1099 14.49 -16.33 -29.01
C ARG A 1099 13.21 -15.52 -28.97
N VAL A 1100 12.60 -15.31 -30.14
CA VAL A 1100 11.35 -14.54 -30.23
C VAL A 1100 10.38 -15.26 -31.15
N TRP A 1101 9.14 -15.42 -30.71
CA TRP A 1101 8.03 -15.94 -31.51
C TRP A 1101 6.76 -15.12 -31.31
N VAL A 1102 5.80 -15.28 -32.22
CA VAL A 1102 4.47 -14.67 -32.12
C VAL A 1102 3.46 -15.75 -31.79
N GLU A 1103 2.60 -15.50 -30.80
CA GLU A 1103 1.44 -16.31 -30.49
C GLU A 1103 0.19 -15.56 -30.95
N GLU A 1104 -0.61 -16.20 -31.81
CA GLU A 1104 -1.82 -15.58 -32.34
C GLU A 1104 -2.91 -15.45 -31.27
N GLY A 1105 -3.68 -14.36 -31.37
CA GLY A 1105 -4.82 -14.11 -30.51
C GLY A 1105 -6.02 -14.99 -30.85
N ASN A 1106 -7.00 -15.00 -29.95
CA ASN A 1106 -8.32 -15.60 -30.19
C ASN A 1106 -9.40 -14.49 -30.20
N SER A 1107 -10.68 -14.86 -30.30
CA SER A 1107 -11.80 -13.91 -30.32
C SER A 1107 -11.98 -13.06 -29.05
N THR A 1108 -11.18 -13.29 -28.01
CA THR A 1108 -11.26 -12.64 -26.69
C THR A 1108 -9.92 -12.12 -26.17
N SER A 1109 -8.81 -12.34 -26.88
CA SER A 1109 -7.48 -11.84 -26.49
C SER A 1109 -6.64 -11.51 -27.73
N SER A 1110 -5.99 -10.34 -27.75
CA SER A 1110 -4.99 -10.05 -28.78
C SER A 1110 -3.80 -11.01 -28.70
N GLY A 1111 -3.11 -11.16 -29.84
CA GLY A 1111 -1.88 -11.95 -29.89
C GLY A 1111 -0.75 -11.28 -29.11
N ARG A 1112 0.35 -12.01 -28.91
CA ARG A 1112 1.52 -11.54 -28.17
C ARG A 1112 2.82 -11.94 -28.85
N VAL A 1113 3.86 -11.14 -28.67
CA VAL A 1113 5.24 -11.49 -29.01
C VAL A 1113 5.90 -11.99 -27.73
N VAL A 1114 6.42 -13.21 -27.74
CA VAL A 1114 7.11 -13.78 -26.58
C VAL A 1114 8.61 -13.76 -26.85
N CYS A 1115 9.34 -13.01 -26.03
CA CYS A 1115 10.80 -13.01 -26.01
C CYS A 1115 11.28 -13.94 -24.88
N SER A 1116 12.09 -14.96 -25.20
CA SER A 1116 12.63 -15.91 -24.23
C SER A 1116 14.16 -15.92 -24.30
N VAL A 1117 14.81 -15.85 -23.14
CA VAL A 1117 16.27 -15.85 -23.00
C VAL A 1117 16.68 -16.68 -21.80
N LYS A 1118 17.84 -17.34 -21.86
CA LYS A 1118 18.42 -18.02 -20.70
C LYS A 1118 19.25 -17.03 -19.88
N LEU A 1119 18.86 -16.75 -18.64
CA LEU A 1119 19.69 -16.05 -17.66
C LEU A 1119 20.56 -17.06 -16.91
N SER A 1120 21.84 -16.75 -16.71
CA SER A 1120 22.79 -17.61 -15.96
C SER A 1120 23.58 -16.77 -14.95
N ASN A 1121 23.66 -17.21 -13.69
CA ASN A 1121 24.54 -16.61 -12.68
C ASN A 1121 25.93 -17.25 -12.81
N THR A 1122 26.92 -16.47 -13.25
CA THR A 1122 28.26 -16.95 -13.61
C THR A 1122 29.33 -16.65 -12.58
N GLY A 1123 28.99 -15.99 -11.47
CA GLY A 1123 29.90 -15.71 -10.36
C GLY A 1123 29.71 -16.62 -9.14
N GLU A 1124 30.26 -16.20 -8.00
CA GLU A 1124 30.41 -17.03 -6.80
C GLU A 1124 29.33 -16.81 -5.73
N THR A 1125 28.39 -15.87 -5.93
CA THR A 1125 27.34 -15.56 -4.93
C THR A 1125 25.93 -15.57 -5.54
N ALA A 1126 24.94 -15.94 -4.73
CA ALA A 1126 23.53 -15.81 -5.09
C ALA A 1126 23.14 -14.33 -5.20
N ALA A 1127 22.28 -14.01 -6.17
CA ALA A 1127 21.78 -12.65 -6.39
C ALA A 1127 20.45 -12.66 -7.18
N ALA A 1128 19.76 -11.52 -7.20
CA ALA A 1128 18.67 -11.27 -8.12
C ALA A 1128 19.09 -10.27 -9.22
N GLU A 1129 18.63 -10.52 -10.44
CA GLU A 1129 18.90 -9.70 -11.63
C GLU A 1129 17.58 -9.43 -12.37
N VAL A 1130 17.49 -8.28 -13.05
CA VAL A 1130 16.30 -7.79 -13.74
C VAL A 1130 16.58 -7.77 -15.23
N VAL A 1131 16.11 -8.80 -15.94
CA VAL A 1131 16.19 -8.88 -17.40
C VAL A 1131 15.18 -7.90 -17.99
N GLN A 1132 15.66 -6.97 -18.80
CA GLN A 1132 14.87 -5.86 -19.34
C GLN A 1132 14.72 -6.00 -20.87
N LEU A 1133 13.48 -5.95 -21.35
CA LEU A 1133 13.13 -5.99 -22.78
C LEU A 1133 12.72 -4.61 -23.26
N TYR A 1134 13.48 -4.10 -24.22
CA TYR A 1134 13.18 -2.91 -24.98
C TYR A 1134 12.75 -3.27 -26.41
N VAL A 1135 11.98 -2.40 -27.04
CA VAL A 1135 11.57 -2.52 -28.45
C VAL A 1135 11.90 -1.23 -29.19
N SER A 1136 12.61 -1.36 -30.31
CA SER A 1136 12.74 -0.33 -31.34
C SER A 1136 11.69 -0.56 -32.42
N TYR A 1137 11.13 0.54 -32.92
CA TYR A 1137 10.00 0.56 -33.85
C TYR A 1137 10.45 0.88 -35.28
N PRO A 1138 9.59 0.68 -36.31
CA PRO A 1138 9.85 1.16 -37.67
C PRO A 1138 10.03 2.69 -37.71
N ASP A 1139 10.89 3.20 -38.61
CA ASP A 1139 11.15 4.66 -38.74
C ASP A 1139 9.86 5.50 -38.90
N ASP A 1140 8.89 4.98 -39.65
CA ASP A 1140 7.57 5.61 -39.89
C ASP A 1140 6.71 5.77 -38.62
N ALA A 1141 7.12 5.19 -37.48
CA ALA A 1141 6.44 5.35 -36.21
C ALA A 1141 6.80 6.66 -35.48
N ASP A 1142 7.88 7.36 -35.85
CA ASP A 1142 8.39 8.57 -35.14
C ASP A 1142 8.44 8.36 -33.61
N GLU A 1143 8.98 7.21 -33.19
CA GLU A 1143 9.17 6.80 -31.79
C GLU A 1143 10.62 7.08 -31.33
N PRO A 1144 10.87 7.23 -30.01
CA PRO A 1144 12.22 7.22 -29.47
C PRO A 1144 12.98 5.91 -29.75
N PRO A 1145 14.33 5.90 -29.74
CA PRO A 1145 15.11 4.83 -30.34
C PRO A 1145 14.88 3.43 -29.76
N LYS A 1146 14.48 3.32 -28.49
CA LYS A 1146 14.00 2.08 -27.86
C LYS A 1146 13.05 2.40 -26.70
N LEU A 1147 12.07 1.54 -26.46
CA LEU A 1147 11.07 1.68 -25.38
C LEU A 1147 11.01 0.42 -24.52
N LEU A 1148 10.97 0.54 -23.20
CA LEU A 1148 10.71 -0.60 -22.30
C LEU A 1148 9.31 -1.17 -22.56
N LYS A 1149 9.21 -2.48 -22.78
CA LYS A 1149 7.94 -3.20 -23.00
C LYS A 1149 7.79 -4.48 -22.16
N GLY A 1150 8.81 -4.87 -21.40
CA GLY A 1150 8.73 -5.94 -20.42
C GLY A 1150 9.96 -6.01 -19.53
N PHE A 1151 9.81 -6.57 -18.34
CA PHE A 1151 10.92 -6.89 -17.44
C PHE A 1151 10.60 -8.13 -16.60
N SER A 1152 11.63 -8.81 -16.11
CA SER A 1152 11.48 -9.92 -15.15
C SER A 1152 12.64 -9.94 -14.17
N ARG A 1153 12.33 -9.94 -12.88
CA ARG A 1153 13.27 -10.07 -11.78
C ARG A 1153 13.40 -11.53 -11.40
N VAL A 1154 14.61 -12.07 -11.44
CA VAL A 1154 14.89 -13.49 -11.21
C VAL A 1154 16.05 -13.62 -10.23
N ALA A 1155 15.82 -14.35 -9.13
CA ALA A 1155 16.87 -14.78 -8.21
C ALA A 1155 17.51 -16.07 -8.73
N LEU A 1156 18.84 -16.17 -8.64
CA LEU A 1156 19.60 -17.35 -9.02
C LEU A 1156 20.76 -17.60 -8.04
N ASP A 1157 20.94 -18.86 -7.64
CA ASP A 1157 22.13 -19.32 -6.92
C ASP A 1157 23.39 -19.27 -7.79
N ALA A 1158 24.57 -19.34 -7.16
CA ALA A 1158 25.85 -19.30 -7.86
C ALA A 1158 26.01 -20.49 -8.82
N GLY A 1159 26.21 -20.22 -10.11
CA GLY A 1159 26.25 -21.24 -11.17
C GLY A 1159 24.89 -21.71 -11.68
N GLU A 1160 23.77 -21.21 -11.13
CA GLU A 1160 22.43 -21.58 -11.55
C GLU A 1160 22.03 -20.90 -12.87
N SER A 1161 20.91 -21.34 -13.46
CA SER A 1161 20.34 -20.70 -14.64
C SER A 1161 18.87 -20.99 -14.85
N ALA A 1162 18.09 -19.98 -15.24
CA ALA A 1162 16.67 -20.11 -15.57
C ALA A 1162 16.35 -19.58 -16.98
N PRO A 1163 15.31 -20.12 -17.66
CA PRO A 1163 14.67 -19.43 -18.76
C PRO A 1163 13.87 -18.22 -18.23
N VAL A 1164 13.89 -17.12 -18.96
CA VAL A 1164 13.18 -15.88 -18.65
C VAL A 1164 12.33 -15.51 -19.85
N GLU A 1165 11.01 -15.46 -19.65
CA GLU A 1165 10.04 -15.14 -20.71
C GLU A 1165 9.42 -13.77 -20.47
N LEU A 1166 9.43 -12.94 -21.52
CA LEU A 1166 9.01 -11.55 -21.54
C LEU A 1166 7.96 -11.39 -22.64
N PRO A 1167 6.67 -11.65 -22.33
CA PRO A 1167 5.57 -11.51 -23.28
C PRO A 1167 5.12 -10.05 -23.40
N VAL A 1168 5.00 -9.56 -24.63
CA VAL A 1168 4.49 -8.23 -24.97
C VAL A 1168 3.18 -8.40 -25.76
N LYS A 1169 2.07 -7.79 -25.33
CA LYS A 1169 0.80 -7.87 -26.09
C LYS A 1169 0.96 -7.10 -27.40
N LEU A 1170 0.28 -7.51 -28.47
CA LEU A 1170 0.31 -6.76 -29.73
C LEU A 1170 -0.33 -5.37 -29.61
N ASP A 1171 -1.21 -5.15 -28.64
CA ASP A 1171 -1.73 -3.81 -28.33
C ASP A 1171 -0.69 -2.92 -27.63
N ASP A 1172 0.18 -3.48 -26.79
CA ASP A 1172 1.27 -2.75 -26.14
C ASP A 1172 2.31 -2.24 -27.16
N LEU A 1173 2.28 -2.74 -28.40
CA LEU A 1173 3.12 -2.31 -29.53
C LEU A 1173 2.45 -1.24 -30.43
N ARG A 1174 1.20 -0.84 -30.16
CA ARG A 1174 0.53 0.24 -30.90
C ARG A 1174 1.08 1.62 -30.49
N ILE A 1175 0.89 2.60 -31.37
CA ILE A 1175 1.21 4.03 -31.18
C ILE A 1175 -0.05 4.87 -31.42
N TRP A 1176 -0.15 6.04 -30.82
CA TRP A 1176 -1.25 6.98 -31.04
C TRP A 1176 -1.03 7.81 -32.31
N SER A 1177 -1.75 7.46 -33.38
CA SER A 1177 -1.62 8.17 -34.65
C SER A 1177 -2.39 9.49 -34.62
N ARG A 1178 -1.65 10.61 -34.59
CA ARG A 1178 -2.22 11.97 -34.74
C ARG A 1178 -3.06 12.17 -36.02
N GLN A 1179 -2.89 11.32 -37.05
CA GLN A 1179 -3.68 11.37 -38.29
C GLN A 1179 -5.01 10.62 -38.18
N LEU A 1180 -5.05 9.52 -37.43
CA LEU A 1180 -6.25 8.68 -37.25
C LEU A 1180 -7.06 9.07 -36.00
N GLN A 1181 -6.42 9.72 -35.02
CA GLN A 1181 -6.91 9.91 -33.65
C GLN A 1181 -7.31 8.58 -33.00
N ASP A 1182 -6.49 7.55 -33.23
CA ASP A 1182 -6.63 6.19 -32.68
C ASP A 1182 -5.26 5.51 -32.60
N TRP A 1183 -5.18 4.46 -31.79
CA TRP A 1183 -4.04 3.56 -31.66
C TRP A 1183 -3.85 2.70 -32.91
N THR A 1184 -2.70 2.79 -33.57
CA THR A 1184 -2.35 1.98 -34.75
C THR A 1184 -1.11 1.13 -34.52
N LEU A 1185 -0.99 0.00 -35.21
CA LEU A 1185 0.25 -0.78 -35.28
C LEU A 1185 0.94 -0.46 -36.61
N VAL A 1186 2.18 0.02 -36.55
CA VAL A 1186 2.93 0.44 -37.73
C VAL A 1186 3.51 -0.80 -38.43
N PRO A 1187 3.28 -1.02 -39.74
CA PRO A 1187 3.91 -2.11 -40.48
C PRO A 1187 5.41 -1.86 -40.66
N GLY A 1188 6.21 -2.92 -40.81
CA GLY A 1188 7.65 -2.80 -41.06
C GLY A 1188 8.52 -3.58 -40.06
N LEU A 1189 9.69 -3.02 -39.77
CA LEU A 1189 10.75 -3.68 -38.99
C LEU A 1189 10.69 -3.27 -37.51
N TYR A 1190 10.43 -4.23 -36.64
CA TYR A 1190 10.63 -4.10 -35.19
C TYR A 1190 11.92 -4.80 -34.77
N GLU A 1191 12.61 -4.25 -33.77
CA GLU A 1191 13.76 -4.89 -33.13
C GLU A 1191 13.51 -5.03 -31.63
N PHE A 1192 13.62 -6.25 -31.12
CA PHE A 1192 13.46 -6.61 -29.71
C PHE A 1192 14.86 -6.74 -29.10
N LEU A 1193 15.17 -5.95 -28.07
CA LEU A 1193 16.49 -5.82 -27.47
C LEU A 1193 16.43 -6.21 -25.99
N VAL A 1194 17.30 -7.11 -25.56
CA VAL A 1194 17.33 -7.60 -24.16
C VAL A 1194 18.67 -7.33 -23.51
N GLY A 1195 18.64 -6.89 -22.26
CA GLY A 1195 19.82 -6.49 -21.50
C GLY A 1195 19.54 -6.28 -20.00
N PHE A 1196 20.48 -5.63 -19.32
CA PHE A 1196 20.44 -5.32 -17.88
C PHE A 1196 20.27 -3.82 -17.58
N SER A 1197 20.30 -2.95 -18.59
CA SER A 1197 19.96 -1.52 -18.53
C SER A 1197 19.84 -0.95 -19.96
N THR A 1198 19.42 0.32 -20.12
CA THR A 1198 19.43 0.97 -21.46
C THR A 1198 20.83 1.16 -22.04
N GLY A 1199 21.86 1.14 -21.19
CA GLY A 1199 23.27 1.18 -21.59
C GLY A 1199 23.96 -0.19 -21.65
N ASP A 1200 23.25 -1.29 -21.36
CA ASP A 1200 23.81 -2.65 -21.32
C ASP A 1200 22.89 -3.66 -22.02
N ILE A 1201 22.72 -3.48 -23.32
CA ILE A 1201 22.00 -4.40 -24.22
C ILE A 1201 22.95 -5.55 -24.62
N ARG A 1202 22.49 -6.79 -24.48
CA ARG A 1202 23.31 -8.01 -24.69
C ARG A 1202 22.93 -8.79 -25.95
N SER A 1203 21.67 -8.76 -26.35
CA SER A 1203 21.18 -9.44 -27.56
C SER A 1203 20.01 -8.67 -28.16
N SER A 1204 19.85 -8.75 -29.49
CA SER A 1204 18.64 -8.28 -30.17
C SER A 1204 18.18 -9.25 -31.26
N VAL A 1205 16.90 -9.21 -31.59
CA VAL A 1205 16.26 -9.97 -32.67
C VAL A 1205 15.34 -9.05 -33.46
N ARG A 1206 15.41 -9.14 -34.79
CA ARG A 1206 14.63 -8.33 -35.74
C ARG A 1206 13.48 -9.14 -36.32
N ILE A 1207 12.28 -8.55 -36.33
CA ILE A 1207 11.06 -9.13 -36.90
C ILE A 1207 10.45 -8.13 -37.88
N VAL A 1208 10.11 -8.61 -39.08
CA VAL A 1208 9.34 -7.85 -40.08
C VAL A 1208 7.87 -8.25 -39.96
N ARG A 1209 6.96 -7.27 -40.04
CA ARG A 1209 5.51 -7.46 -40.10
C ARG A 1209 4.91 -6.70 -41.29
#